data_AF-C9R985-F1
#
_entry.id   AF-C9R985-F1
#
_cell.length_a   1.000
_cell.length_b   1.000
_cell.length_c   1.000
_cell.angle_alpha   90.00
_cell.angle_beta   90.00
_cell.angle_gamma   90.00
#
_symmetry.space_group_name_H-M   'P 1'
#
loop_
_entity.id
_entity.type
_entity.pdbx_description
1 polymer ?
#
loop_
_entity_poly.entity_id
_entity_poly.type
_entity_poly.pdbx_seq_one_letter_code
_entity_poly.pdbx_strand_id
1 'polypeptide(L)'
;MSEYSMVARAAEATIAHWGLSGIVDGQAIAFLIADGAVYWEKRLPDGFRLALVRLHSPVVQREEVFLGSVLLNDFLSKTLLRAINGKGLGRLVLLVNDLENFYYLYHGKAGLEQMAESLRHEFLHSLEDLYFADEDPSRGVYGEFGQMFNFEKSDFEPSPVYSIPNFLARPLEKAVRMQIERFLEEPDFSKNIRRTLAALSFFYGQTSGGSGDAQSSAMFLFRLASVYEVIPKEAIMKAFGIRELTKEAIKKGLDVGQFSPEDLRNLLKELLSYFRTEIERGNYDWLLGFIRKDRKLIEITPEEFLREILTGVQIGYKVLAVPVATESEINCRLCGVRFPRVRDRFITLGVSVFRFHNKSVKNSKREEGPNTCSKCALSTYLQHKVLGSEQVSVGGKFPQLPRQYNVVFHYGRHDETEAYRLAKTIDYLLEKIAYFQQCAREEKVLFSVDYIRERLVQQGLGGGGPALASGGRTPVSEDEALAALLADDAVLPGLDAFGYMDSAVKTRVIPLGTGDYRLLVFVLPPFRSSQGEALDFVQRRFSRSRLAAFTLLALLRKLCGCDGPYYFQSVPRLAPEEFNLNTFYVRGRAENADEVIRRFNAVVNFARRVVNRRKGHSLLVDWILLAERLEEDPLGTFSKVLRRTPMRRRDFSEEYRDKFEFRPLAKYETIDETGVIDGTEYLKLIELLKRL
;
A
#
# COMPACT_ATOMS: atom_id res chain seq x y z
N MET A 1 -22.38 10.18 -24.59
CA MET A 1 -22.88 11.30 -23.73
C MET A 1 -22.98 10.95 -22.23
N SER A 2 -22.42 9.83 -21.72
CA SER A 2 -22.57 9.45 -20.30
C SER A 2 -21.31 9.59 -19.43
N GLU A 3 -20.14 9.89 -20.00
CA GLU A 3 -18.83 9.68 -19.34
C GLU A 3 -18.55 10.64 -18.16
N TYR A 4 -19.12 11.86 -18.15
CA TYR A 4 -18.90 12.85 -17.07
C TYR A 4 -20.15 13.19 -16.25
N SER A 5 -21.20 12.37 -16.37
CA SER A 5 -22.48 12.61 -15.69
C SER A 5 -22.36 12.70 -14.16
N MET A 6 -21.40 12.00 -13.55
CA MET A 6 -21.17 12.05 -12.11
C MET A 6 -20.58 13.39 -11.66
N VAL A 7 -19.61 13.93 -12.41
CA VAL A 7 -19.00 15.24 -12.13
C VAL A 7 -20.05 16.34 -12.28
N ALA A 8 -20.85 16.27 -13.35
CA ALA A 8 -21.95 17.20 -13.57
C ALA A 8 -22.97 17.19 -12.43
N ARG A 9 -23.39 16.00 -11.98
CA ARG A 9 -24.31 15.85 -10.84
C ARG A 9 -23.71 16.40 -9.55
N ALA A 10 -22.42 16.17 -9.30
CA ALA A 10 -21.73 16.69 -8.12
C ALA A 10 -21.67 18.23 -8.14
N ALA A 11 -21.37 18.81 -9.31
CA ALA A 11 -21.37 20.27 -9.50
C ALA A 11 -22.77 20.85 -9.29
N GLU A 12 -23.81 20.27 -9.92
CA GLU A 12 -25.20 20.73 -9.79
C GLU A 12 -25.68 20.67 -8.34
N ALA A 13 -25.41 19.56 -7.64
CA ALA A 13 -25.76 19.41 -6.23
C ALA A 13 -25.05 20.45 -5.34
N THR A 14 -23.78 20.73 -5.60
CA THR A 14 -22.99 21.73 -4.87
C THR A 14 -23.53 23.14 -5.11
N ILE A 15 -23.81 23.50 -6.37
CA ILE A 15 -24.38 24.79 -6.77
C ILE A 15 -25.74 24.99 -6.12
N ALA A 16 -26.60 23.98 -6.16
CA ALA A 16 -27.91 24.01 -5.52
C ALA A 16 -27.82 24.15 -4.00
N HIS A 17 -26.90 23.42 -3.36
CA HIS A 17 -26.65 23.53 -1.92
C HIS A 17 -26.19 24.92 -1.49
N TRP A 18 -25.52 25.66 -2.38
CA TRP A 18 -25.13 27.06 -2.14
C TRP A 18 -26.20 28.08 -2.51
N GLY A 19 -27.38 27.66 -2.98
CA GLY A 19 -28.46 28.55 -3.40
C GLY A 19 -28.17 29.28 -4.72
N LEU A 20 -27.29 28.73 -5.56
CA LEU A 20 -26.85 29.32 -6.82
C LEU A 20 -27.45 28.59 -8.05
N SER A 21 -28.54 27.85 -7.87
CA SER A 21 -29.22 27.13 -8.95
C SER A 21 -29.56 28.06 -10.12
N GLY A 22 -29.30 27.61 -11.34
CA GLY A 22 -29.55 28.39 -12.56
C GLY A 22 -28.48 29.45 -12.89
N ILE A 23 -27.47 29.64 -12.03
CA ILE A 23 -26.34 30.53 -12.35
C ILE A 23 -25.43 29.91 -13.41
N VAL A 24 -25.06 28.64 -13.23
CA VAL A 24 -24.26 27.80 -14.13
C VAL A 24 -24.78 26.37 -14.01
N ASP A 25 -24.83 25.67 -15.14
CA ASP A 25 -25.21 24.25 -15.23
C ASP A 25 -24.01 23.35 -14.86
N GLY A 26 -24.26 22.30 -14.09
CA GLY A 26 -23.28 21.26 -13.79
C GLY A 26 -22.64 20.64 -15.04
N GLN A 27 -23.35 20.55 -16.16
CA GLN A 27 -22.80 20.07 -17.44
C GLN A 27 -21.71 20.98 -17.98
N ALA A 28 -21.85 22.30 -17.83
CA ALA A 28 -20.84 23.26 -18.23
C ALA A 28 -19.56 23.12 -17.38
N ILE A 29 -19.71 22.88 -16.08
CA ILE A 29 -18.57 22.61 -15.18
C ILE A 29 -17.87 21.31 -15.56
N ALA A 30 -18.63 20.25 -15.83
CA ALA A 30 -18.07 18.97 -16.25
C ALA A 30 -17.30 19.06 -17.58
N PHE A 31 -17.79 19.85 -18.54
CA PHE A 31 -17.11 20.13 -19.80
C PHE A 31 -15.77 20.85 -19.58
N LEU A 32 -15.75 21.89 -18.74
CA LEU A 32 -14.51 22.60 -18.38
C LEU A 32 -13.46 21.65 -17.78
N ILE A 33 -13.87 20.72 -16.92
CA ILE A 33 -12.98 19.73 -16.32
C ILE A 33 -12.43 18.76 -17.37
N ALA A 34 -13.29 18.27 -18.27
CA ALA A 34 -12.90 17.38 -19.36
C ALA A 34 -11.91 18.05 -20.34
N ASP A 35 -12.07 19.35 -20.59
CA ASP A 35 -11.15 20.16 -21.40
C ASP A 35 -9.84 20.52 -20.66
N GLY A 36 -9.69 20.13 -19.39
CA GLY A 36 -8.50 20.38 -18.60
C GLY A 36 -8.37 21.84 -18.13
N ALA A 37 -9.48 22.57 -18.00
CA ALA A 37 -9.49 23.98 -17.63
C ALA A 37 -8.78 24.19 -16.29
N VAL A 38 -7.72 24.99 -16.30
CA VAL A 38 -6.94 25.26 -15.09
C VAL A 38 -7.69 26.18 -14.12
N TYR A 39 -8.42 27.15 -14.68
CA TYR A 39 -9.19 28.12 -13.92
C TYR A 39 -10.35 28.67 -14.76
N TRP A 40 -11.50 28.86 -14.15
CA TRP A 40 -12.65 29.56 -14.73
C TRP A 40 -13.37 30.32 -13.61
N GLU A 41 -13.85 31.54 -13.88
CA GLU A 41 -14.61 32.32 -12.89
C GLU A 41 -15.84 33.02 -13.50
N LYS A 42 -16.88 33.18 -12.68
CA LYS A 42 -18.04 34.02 -12.92
C LYS A 42 -18.27 34.91 -11.71
N ARG A 43 -18.27 36.23 -11.91
CA ARG A 43 -18.59 37.20 -10.86
C ARG A 43 -20.09 37.24 -10.63
N LEU A 44 -20.49 37.29 -9.36
CA LEU A 44 -21.87 37.36 -8.92
C LEU A 44 -22.24 38.81 -8.54
N PRO A 45 -23.54 39.19 -8.58
CA PRO A 45 -23.98 40.55 -8.29
C PRO A 45 -23.65 41.06 -6.88
N ASP A 46 -23.51 40.16 -5.91
CA ASP A 46 -23.16 40.42 -4.51
C ASP A 46 -21.65 40.63 -4.28
N GLY A 47 -20.85 40.62 -5.36
CA GLY A 47 -19.40 40.75 -5.33
C GLY A 47 -18.67 39.45 -4.97
N PHE A 48 -19.37 38.33 -4.79
CA PHE A 48 -18.75 37.01 -4.71
C PHE A 48 -18.36 36.52 -6.10
N ARG A 49 -17.51 35.49 -6.15
CA ARG A 49 -17.19 34.76 -7.39
C ARG A 49 -17.53 33.29 -7.21
N LEU A 50 -18.08 32.70 -8.26
CA LEU A 50 -18.14 31.26 -8.46
C LEU A 50 -16.98 30.89 -9.39
N ALA A 51 -16.11 29.97 -8.98
CA ALA A 51 -14.95 29.58 -9.78
C ALA A 51 -14.72 28.08 -9.80
N LEU A 52 -14.23 27.58 -10.93
CA LEU A 52 -13.59 26.28 -11.04
C LEU A 52 -12.09 26.51 -10.87
N VAL A 53 -11.47 25.82 -9.91
CA VAL A 53 -10.05 25.95 -9.60
C VAL A 53 -9.41 24.57 -9.67
N ARG A 54 -8.33 24.43 -10.45
CA ARG A 54 -7.51 23.22 -10.46
C ARG A 54 -6.32 23.38 -9.52
N LEU A 55 -6.12 22.43 -8.62
CA LEU A 55 -4.82 22.20 -7.97
C LEU A 55 -4.09 21.13 -8.77
N HIS A 56 -2.95 21.47 -9.35
CA HIS A 56 -2.08 20.54 -10.05
C HIS A 56 -0.81 20.30 -9.22
N SER A 57 -0.45 19.04 -9.01
CA SER A 57 0.84 18.64 -8.44
C SER A 57 1.38 17.41 -9.18
N PRO A 58 2.61 17.45 -9.72
CA PRO A 58 3.14 16.36 -10.52
C PRO A 58 3.41 15.10 -9.66
N VAL A 59 3.08 13.93 -10.20
CA VAL A 59 3.35 12.62 -9.60
C VAL A 59 4.63 12.02 -10.15
N VAL A 60 5.48 11.52 -9.25
CA VAL A 60 6.71 10.83 -9.63
C VAL A 60 6.40 9.35 -9.88
N GLN A 61 6.42 8.90 -11.13
CA GLN A 61 6.09 7.51 -11.51
C GLN A 61 7.18 6.46 -11.20
N ARG A 62 8.15 6.80 -10.35
CA ARG A 62 9.20 5.89 -9.88
C ARG A 62 8.65 5.03 -8.74
N GLU A 63 8.77 3.70 -8.83
CA GLU A 63 8.25 2.76 -7.82
C GLU A 63 8.67 3.13 -6.39
N GLU A 64 9.87 3.71 -6.26
CA GLU A 64 10.47 4.10 -4.99
C GLU A 64 9.69 5.18 -4.22
N VAL A 65 8.95 6.03 -4.93
CA VAL A 65 8.25 7.20 -4.36
C VAL A 65 6.82 7.37 -4.86
N PHE A 66 6.34 6.52 -5.76
CA PHE A 66 5.08 6.70 -6.45
C PHE A 66 3.89 6.79 -5.49
N LEU A 67 3.73 5.81 -4.59
CA LEU A 67 2.62 5.85 -3.63
C LEU A 67 2.76 7.07 -2.72
N GLY A 68 3.94 7.34 -2.19
CA GLY A 68 4.20 8.51 -1.37
C GLY A 68 3.93 9.86 -2.07
N SER A 69 4.17 9.95 -3.37
CA SER A 69 3.87 11.12 -4.18
C SER A 69 2.36 11.32 -4.34
N VAL A 70 1.61 10.22 -4.50
CA VAL A 70 0.14 10.24 -4.56
C VAL A 70 -0.44 10.69 -3.21
N LEU A 71 0.07 10.16 -2.10
CA LEU A 71 -0.37 10.56 -0.74
C LEU A 71 -0.07 12.03 -0.46
N LEU A 72 1.10 12.53 -0.87
CA LEU A 72 1.44 13.94 -0.74
C LEU A 72 0.48 14.85 -1.53
N ASN A 73 0.08 14.43 -2.73
CA ASN A 73 -0.86 15.18 -3.55
C ASN A 73 -2.25 15.26 -2.91
N ASP A 74 -2.73 14.15 -2.34
CA ASP A 74 -3.99 14.15 -1.59
C ASP A 74 -3.90 15.03 -0.33
N PHE A 75 -2.79 14.96 0.40
CA PHE A 75 -2.54 15.85 1.53
C PHE A 75 -2.59 17.34 1.11
N LEU A 76 -1.94 17.71 0.01
CA LEU A 76 -1.99 19.08 -0.53
C LEU A 76 -3.43 19.50 -0.86
N SER A 77 -4.20 18.61 -1.48
CA SER A 77 -5.62 18.82 -1.80
C SER A 77 -6.46 19.11 -0.55
N LYS A 78 -6.35 18.25 0.48
CA LYS A 78 -7.10 18.41 1.74
C LYS A 78 -6.62 19.59 2.56
N THR A 79 -5.33 19.92 2.48
CA THR A 79 -4.75 21.14 3.07
C THR A 79 -5.36 22.39 2.43
N LEU A 80 -5.58 22.40 1.10
CA LEU A 80 -6.26 23.52 0.44
C LEU A 80 -7.72 23.66 0.92
N LEU A 81 -8.47 22.56 1.03
CA LEU A 81 -9.84 22.58 1.57
C LEU A 81 -9.88 23.19 2.98
N ARG A 82 -8.99 22.76 3.89
CA ARG A 82 -8.88 23.32 5.24
C ARG A 82 -8.49 24.80 5.23
N ALA A 83 -7.52 25.16 4.39
CA ALA A 83 -7.04 26.54 4.29
C ALA A 83 -8.14 27.52 3.87
N ILE A 84 -9.03 27.12 2.95
CA ILE A 84 -10.11 27.99 2.45
C ILE A 84 -11.34 27.95 3.36
N ASN A 85 -11.82 26.74 3.69
CA ASN A 85 -13.05 26.59 4.47
C ASN A 85 -12.84 26.95 5.94
N GLY A 86 -11.74 26.49 6.55
CA GLY A 86 -11.44 26.70 7.97
C GLY A 86 -11.09 28.14 8.33
N LYS A 87 -10.52 28.91 7.39
CA LYS A 87 -10.19 30.34 7.58
C LYS A 87 -11.28 31.30 7.08
N GLY A 88 -12.44 30.79 6.66
CA GLY A 88 -13.57 31.60 6.21
C GLY A 88 -13.31 32.41 4.94
N LEU A 89 -12.39 31.97 4.07
CA LEU A 89 -12.08 32.65 2.80
C LEU A 89 -13.12 32.40 1.70
N GLY A 90 -14.01 31.44 1.94
CA GLY A 90 -15.11 31.06 1.07
C GLY A 90 -15.52 29.62 1.34
N ARG A 91 -16.27 29.05 0.40
CA ARG A 91 -16.65 27.64 0.37
C ARG A 91 -15.93 26.97 -0.80
N LEU A 92 -15.19 25.92 -0.53
CA LEU A 92 -14.45 25.13 -1.50
C LEU A 92 -14.86 23.66 -1.37
N VAL A 93 -15.25 23.04 -2.48
CA VAL A 93 -15.64 21.62 -2.56
C VAL A 93 -14.87 20.97 -3.69
N LEU A 94 -14.22 19.84 -3.41
CA LEU A 94 -13.61 19.01 -4.44
C LEU A 94 -14.72 18.29 -5.21
N LEU A 95 -14.71 18.44 -6.54
CA LEU A 95 -15.66 17.76 -7.42
C LEU A 95 -15.14 16.42 -7.90
N VAL A 96 -13.87 16.38 -8.30
CA VAL A 96 -13.21 15.19 -8.85
C VAL A 96 -11.70 15.38 -8.84
N ASN A 97 -10.95 14.29 -8.82
CA ASN A 97 -9.50 14.28 -8.95
C ASN A 97 -8.99 13.06 -9.70
N ASP A 98 -7.83 13.17 -10.35
CA ASP A 98 -6.95 12.03 -10.64
C ASP A 98 -5.77 12.01 -9.65
N LEU A 99 -4.59 11.52 -10.05
CA LEU A 99 -3.40 11.53 -9.19
C LEU A 99 -2.68 12.88 -9.15
N GLU A 100 -2.83 13.73 -10.16
CA GLU A 100 -2.09 14.99 -10.33
C GLU A 100 -3.00 16.22 -10.25
N ASN A 101 -4.26 16.10 -10.66
CA ASN A 101 -5.20 17.19 -10.84
C ASN A 101 -6.40 17.01 -9.91
N PHE A 102 -6.68 18.04 -9.11
CA PHE A 102 -7.83 18.13 -8.22
C PHE A 102 -8.66 19.34 -8.64
N TYR A 103 -9.92 19.12 -8.99
CA TYR A 103 -10.82 20.17 -9.47
C TYR A 103 -11.83 20.54 -8.40
N TYR A 104 -11.82 21.82 -8.03
CA TYR A 104 -12.70 22.36 -7.00
C TYR A 104 -13.69 23.34 -7.57
N LEU A 105 -14.90 23.32 -7.03
CA LEU A 105 -15.80 24.46 -7.11
C LEU A 105 -15.57 25.38 -5.91
N TYR A 106 -15.47 26.67 -6.16
CA TYR A 106 -15.23 27.70 -5.17
C TYR A 106 -16.34 28.75 -5.20
N HIS A 107 -16.83 29.16 -4.03
CA HIS A 107 -17.70 30.31 -3.86
C HIS A 107 -17.19 31.22 -2.73
N GLY A 108 -16.76 32.44 -3.06
CA GLY A 108 -16.22 33.36 -2.07
C GLY A 108 -15.69 34.66 -2.68
N LYS A 109 -14.96 35.47 -1.89
CA LYS A 109 -14.38 36.74 -2.36
C LYS A 109 -12.88 36.66 -2.62
N ALA A 110 -12.19 35.72 -1.99
CA ALA A 110 -10.75 35.58 -2.07
C ALA A 110 -10.28 35.28 -3.50
N GLY A 111 -9.18 35.92 -3.90
CA GLY A 111 -8.47 35.63 -5.15
C GLY A 111 -7.45 34.50 -4.98
N LEU A 112 -6.88 34.02 -6.08
CA LEU A 112 -5.91 32.92 -6.07
C LEU A 112 -4.67 33.21 -5.22
N GLU A 113 -4.22 34.47 -5.15
CA GLU A 113 -3.09 34.87 -4.30
C GLU A 113 -3.37 34.61 -2.82
N GLN A 114 -4.56 34.97 -2.34
CA GLN A 114 -4.96 34.75 -0.95
C GLN A 114 -5.14 33.27 -0.66
N MET A 115 -5.65 32.50 -1.64
CA MET A 115 -5.74 31.04 -1.52
C MET A 115 -4.37 30.38 -1.43
N ALA A 116 -3.45 30.78 -2.30
CA ALA A 116 -2.08 30.27 -2.34
C ALA A 116 -1.34 30.55 -1.03
N GLU A 117 -1.44 31.77 -0.49
CA GLU A 117 -0.80 32.12 0.78
C GLU A 117 -1.42 31.33 1.94
N SER A 118 -2.74 31.16 1.94
CA SER A 118 -3.43 30.40 2.97
C SER A 118 -3.06 28.92 2.95
N LEU A 119 -2.90 28.34 1.76
CA LEU A 119 -2.39 26.97 1.58
C LEU A 119 -0.96 26.83 2.11
N ARG A 120 -0.07 27.79 1.80
CA ARG A 120 1.32 27.78 2.30
C ARG A 120 1.39 27.79 3.82
N HIS A 121 0.60 28.66 4.46
CA HIS A 121 0.50 28.71 5.92
C HIS A 121 -0.09 27.42 6.52
N GLU A 122 -1.18 26.90 5.93
CA GLU A 122 -1.84 25.68 6.41
C GLU A 122 -0.95 24.44 6.26
N PHE A 123 -0.16 24.36 5.17
CA PHE A 123 0.80 23.29 4.97
C PHE A 123 1.85 23.27 6.08
N LEU A 124 2.47 24.42 6.37
CA LEU A 124 3.48 24.52 7.43
C LEU A 124 2.88 24.19 8.80
N HIS A 125 1.64 24.63 9.06
CA HIS A 125 0.93 24.33 10.30
C HIS A 125 0.61 22.83 10.45
N SER A 126 0.27 22.15 9.35
CA SER A 126 -0.06 20.72 9.33
C SER A 126 1.15 19.79 9.14
N LEU A 127 2.37 20.33 9.03
CA LEU A 127 3.54 19.56 8.65
C LEU A 127 3.96 18.53 9.72
N GLU A 128 3.85 18.90 11.00
CA GLU A 128 4.10 17.98 12.12
C GLU A 128 3.18 16.76 12.04
N ASP A 129 1.89 16.98 11.83
CA ASP A 129 0.89 15.91 11.76
C ASP A 129 1.12 14.98 10.56
N LEU A 130 1.49 15.55 9.40
CA LEU A 130 1.83 14.77 8.22
C LEU A 130 2.91 13.72 8.53
N TYR A 131 3.95 14.12 9.27
CA TYR A 131 5.03 13.24 9.67
C TYR A 131 4.63 12.28 10.81
N PHE A 132 4.03 12.79 11.87
CA PHE A 132 4.03 12.10 13.18
C PHE A 132 2.65 11.77 13.76
N ALA A 133 1.56 12.34 13.23
CA ALA A 133 0.23 11.98 13.72
C ALA A 133 -0.15 10.56 13.29
N ASP A 134 -1.10 9.96 14.01
CA ASP A 134 -1.76 8.73 13.59
C ASP A 134 -2.65 8.98 12.36
N GLU A 135 -3.21 7.92 11.79
CA GLU A 135 -3.97 7.98 10.54
C GLU A 135 -5.22 8.87 10.68
N ASP A 136 -5.33 9.86 9.80
CA ASP A 136 -6.50 10.74 9.63
C ASP A 136 -6.71 10.99 8.13
N PRO A 137 -7.43 10.08 7.44
CA PRO A 137 -7.65 10.18 6.01
C PRO A 137 -8.38 11.46 5.63
N SER A 138 -9.25 11.99 6.50
CA SER A 138 -9.98 13.24 6.26
C SER A 138 -9.05 14.46 6.10
N ARG A 139 -7.87 14.40 6.72
CA ARG A 139 -6.81 15.42 6.60
C ARG A 139 -5.77 15.10 5.53
N GLY A 140 -5.83 13.91 4.93
CA GLY A 140 -4.82 13.40 3.99
C GLY A 140 -3.57 12.86 4.71
N VAL A 141 -3.70 12.50 5.98
CA VAL A 141 -2.63 11.89 6.78
C VAL A 141 -2.89 10.38 6.81
N TYR A 142 -2.03 9.60 6.18
CA TYR A 142 -2.21 8.17 6.02
C TYR A 142 -1.13 7.39 6.79
N GLY A 143 -1.48 6.20 7.28
CA GLY A 143 -0.58 5.36 8.05
C GLY A 143 -0.38 5.86 9.48
N GLU A 144 0.06 4.95 10.35
CA GLU A 144 0.28 5.23 11.77
C GLU A 144 1.77 5.37 12.05
N PHE A 145 2.16 6.32 12.90
CA PHE A 145 3.57 6.52 13.25
C PHE A 145 4.18 5.26 13.89
N GLY A 146 3.40 4.55 14.71
CA GLY A 146 3.82 3.31 15.37
C GLY A 146 4.22 2.18 14.43
N GLN A 147 3.72 2.15 13.18
CA GLN A 147 4.08 1.12 12.19
C GLN A 147 5.55 1.19 11.75
N MET A 148 6.23 2.30 12.03
CA MET A 148 7.66 2.45 11.81
C MET A 148 8.53 1.88 12.94
N PHE A 149 7.91 1.29 13.98
CA PHE A 149 8.58 0.73 15.17
C PHE A 149 8.52 -0.80 15.25
N ASN A 150 8.25 -1.49 14.14
CA ASN A 150 8.15 -2.95 14.12
C ASN A 150 9.52 -3.66 14.01
N PHE A 151 10.60 -3.00 14.45
CA PHE A 151 11.96 -3.54 14.43
C PHE A 151 12.40 -4.02 15.82
N GLU A 152 12.96 -5.23 15.90
CA GLU A 152 13.45 -5.82 17.15
C GLU A 152 14.96 -5.68 17.35
N LYS A 153 15.64 -5.17 16.34
CA LYS A 153 17.08 -4.90 16.36
C LYS A 153 17.34 -3.54 15.75
N SER A 154 18.35 -2.86 16.26
CA SER A 154 18.80 -1.55 15.78
C SER A 154 20.04 -1.64 14.88
N ASP A 155 20.37 -2.85 14.40
CA ASP A 155 21.55 -3.16 13.60
C ASP A 155 21.44 -2.71 12.12
N PHE A 156 20.26 -2.28 11.68
CA PHE A 156 20.02 -1.66 10.37
C PHE A 156 19.02 -0.51 10.53
N GLU A 157 19.31 0.67 9.97
CA GLU A 157 18.56 1.93 10.09
C GLU A 157 17.05 1.71 9.85
N PRO A 158 16.26 1.45 10.91
CA PRO A 158 14.96 0.79 10.74
C PRO A 158 13.82 1.80 10.53
N SER A 159 14.09 3.08 10.82
CA SER A 159 13.18 4.20 10.66
C SER A 159 13.77 5.19 9.63
N PRO A 160 12.95 5.72 8.69
CA PRO A 160 13.39 6.63 7.63
C PRO A 160 13.65 8.07 8.14
N VAL A 161 14.31 8.21 9.29
CA VAL A 161 14.56 9.49 9.97
C VAL A 161 15.35 10.49 9.13
N TYR A 162 16.10 10.01 8.15
CA TYR A 162 16.86 10.82 7.21
C TYR A 162 16.01 11.59 6.20
N SER A 163 14.72 11.24 6.08
CA SER A 163 13.72 12.00 5.32
C SER A 163 13.10 13.15 6.12
N ILE A 164 13.52 13.35 7.39
CA ILE A 164 12.96 14.34 8.30
C ILE A 164 13.84 15.60 8.31
N PRO A 165 13.25 16.80 8.09
CA PRO A 165 13.93 18.07 8.31
C PRO A 165 14.39 18.27 9.75
N ASN A 166 15.58 18.86 9.93
CA ASN A 166 16.16 19.09 11.26
C ASN A 166 15.26 19.97 12.14
N PHE A 167 14.50 20.91 11.58
CA PHE A 167 13.54 21.72 12.34
C PHE A 167 12.37 20.92 12.94
N LEU A 168 12.12 19.70 12.45
CA LEU A 168 11.11 18.78 13.01
C LEU A 168 11.70 17.82 14.07
N ALA A 169 12.97 17.97 14.47
CA ALA A 169 13.59 17.07 15.45
C ALA A 169 12.86 17.06 16.80
N ARG A 170 12.43 18.21 17.33
CA ARG A 170 11.67 18.26 18.59
C ARG A 170 10.30 17.57 18.48
N PRO A 171 9.46 17.87 17.47
CA PRO A 171 8.25 17.09 17.21
C PRO A 171 8.48 15.57 17.09
N LEU A 172 9.56 15.16 16.40
CA LEU A 172 9.95 13.76 16.29
C LEU A 172 10.21 13.12 17.65
N GLU A 173 10.99 13.77 18.53
CA GLU A 173 11.23 13.26 19.88
C GLU A 173 9.93 13.02 20.64
N LYS A 174 9.02 14.01 20.62
CA LYS A 174 7.74 13.91 21.30
C LYS A 174 6.96 12.69 20.80
N ALA A 175 6.90 12.50 19.48
CA ALA A 175 6.21 11.36 18.86
C ALA A 175 6.88 10.02 19.22
N VAL A 176 8.21 9.95 19.16
CA VAL A 176 8.99 8.77 19.56
C VAL A 176 8.72 8.40 21.00
N ARG A 177 8.78 9.37 21.92
CA ARG A 177 8.54 9.17 23.34
C ARG A 177 7.12 8.66 23.60
N MET A 178 6.10 9.29 23.02
CA MET A 178 4.71 8.82 23.13
C MET A 178 4.55 7.39 22.61
N GLN A 179 5.22 7.02 21.52
CA GLN A 179 5.16 5.66 20.99
C GLN A 179 5.85 4.64 21.91
N ILE A 180 6.99 4.99 22.51
CA ILE A 180 7.68 4.11 23.48
C ILE A 180 6.84 4.00 24.76
N GLU A 181 6.22 5.10 25.23
CA GLU A 181 5.29 5.09 26.37
C GLU A 181 4.12 4.11 26.12
N ARG A 182 3.52 4.13 24.92
CA ARG A 182 2.48 3.16 24.53
C ARG A 182 2.99 1.71 24.66
N PHE A 183 4.19 1.40 24.16
CA PHE A 183 4.77 0.04 24.31
C PHE A 183 5.02 -0.37 25.77
N LEU A 184 5.33 0.58 26.64
CA LEU A 184 5.54 0.33 28.08
C LEU A 184 4.22 0.10 28.82
N GLU A 185 3.11 0.62 28.32
CA GLU A 185 1.77 0.49 28.91
C GLU A 185 1.02 -0.76 28.45
N GLU A 186 1.47 -1.42 27.38
CA GLU A 186 0.81 -2.61 26.85
C GLU A 186 0.76 -3.76 27.88
N PRO A 187 -0.36 -4.51 27.94
CA PRO A 187 -0.52 -5.64 28.86
C PRO A 187 0.56 -6.72 28.71
N ASP A 188 1.03 -6.94 27.48
CA ASP A 188 2.03 -7.94 27.13
C ASP A 188 3.42 -7.33 26.85
N PHE A 189 3.90 -6.50 27.78
CA PHE A 189 5.20 -5.82 27.68
C PHE A 189 6.37 -6.76 27.39
N SER A 190 6.34 -8.00 27.90
CA SER A 190 7.37 -9.00 27.63
C SER A 190 7.53 -9.33 26.15
N LYS A 191 6.46 -9.26 25.35
CA LYS A 191 6.55 -9.42 23.88
C LYS A 191 7.14 -8.20 23.18
N ASN A 192 6.96 -7.01 23.74
CA ASN A 192 7.42 -5.76 23.11
C ASN A 192 8.80 -5.30 23.57
N ILE A 193 9.38 -5.90 24.61
CA ILE A 193 10.64 -5.43 25.21
C ILE A 193 11.76 -5.21 24.18
N ARG A 194 11.87 -6.11 23.18
CA ARG A 194 12.88 -6.01 22.13
C ARG A 194 12.66 -4.77 21.26
N ARG A 195 11.42 -4.51 20.86
CA ARG A 195 11.02 -3.33 20.08
C ARG A 195 11.24 -2.05 20.88
N THR A 196 10.80 -2.02 22.13
CA THR A 196 10.98 -0.88 23.05
C THR A 196 12.46 -0.52 23.20
N LEU A 197 13.31 -1.51 23.50
CA LEU A 197 14.74 -1.28 23.69
C LEU A 197 15.44 -0.94 22.37
N ALA A 198 15.05 -1.57 21.26
CA ALA A 198 15.61 -1.23 19.95
C ALA A 198 15.29 0.23 19.60
N ALA A 199 14.04 0.67 19.80
CA ALA A 199 13.62 2.06 19.60
C ALA A 199 14.41 3.03 20.49
N LEU A 200 14.51 2.73 21.80
CA LEU A 200 15.29 3.54 22.73
C LEU A 200 16.75 3.65 22.30
N SER A 201 17.39 2.53 21.96
CA SER A 201 18.79 2.54 21.52
C SER A 201 18.99 3.34 20.24
N PHE A 202 18.09 3.20 19.25
CA PHE A 202 18.19 3.91 17.98
C PHE A 202 17.99 5.42 18.14
N PHE A 203 16.97 5.84 18.90
CA PHE A 203 16.64 7.26 19.02
C PHE A 203 17.49 8.00 20.07
N TYR A 204 18.03 7.31 21.08
CA TYR A 204 18.77 7.97 22.17
C TYR A 204 20.24 7.55 22.29
N GLY A 205 20.69 6.57 21.51
CA GLY A 205 22.10 6.16 21.43
C GLY A 205 23.00 7.24 20.84
N GLN A 206 24.21 7.34 21.37
CA GLN A 206 25.14 8.43 21.06
C GLN A 206 26.19 8.06 19.99
N THR A 207 26.39 6.77 19.74
CA THR A 207 27.48 6.25 18.89
C THR A 207 27.01 5.10 18.00
N SER A 208 27.59 5.00 16.80
CA SER A 208 27.33 3.95 15.80
C SER A 208 28.60 3.11 15.53
N GLY A 209 28.46 1.93 14.90
CA GLY A 209 29.56 1.02 14.57
C GLY A 209 29.62 -0.22 15.48
N GLY A 210 30.65 -1.08 15.31
CA GLY A 210 30.75 -2.39 15.98
C GLY A 210 30.75 -2.35 17.52
N SER A 211 31.01 -1.18 18.12
CA SER A 211 30.93 -0.90 19.57
C SER A 211 29.89 0.19 19.93
N GLY A 212 29.09 0.63 18.96
CA GLY A 212 28.07 1.67 19.13
C GLY A 212 26.89 1.19 19.96
N ASP A 213 26.36 2.08 20.80
CA ASP A 213 25.13 1.87 21.56
C ASP A 213 23.86 1.98 20.71
N ALA A 214 23.88 2.77 19.63
CA ALA A 214 22.71 2.95 18.79
C ALA A 214 22.27 1.68 18.05
N GLN A 215 23.17 0.71 17.87
CA GLN A 215 22.95 -0.54 17.13
C GLN A 215 22.80 -1.77 18.03
N SER A 216 22.82 -1.59 19.35
CA SER A 216 22.72 -2.69 20.30
C SER A 216 22.07 -2.24 21.61
N SER A 217 20.83 -2.67 21.84
CA SER A 217 20.09 -2.47 23.09
C SER A 217 20.88 -2.84 24.34
N ALA A 218 21.62 -3.94 24.30
CA ALA A 218 22.46 -4.37 25.43
C ALA A 218 23.65 -3.43 25.65
N MET A 219 24.30 -2.95 24.58
CA MET A 219 25.37 -1.97 24.68
C MET A 219 24.85 -0.61 25.18
N PHE A 220 23.67 -0.21 24.73
CA PHE A 220 23.01 1.02 25.16
C PHE A 220 22.78 1.03 26.67
N LEU A 221 22.14 0.00 27.22
CA LEU A 221 21.92 -0.12 28.66
C LEU A 221 23.26 -0.16 29.44
N PHE A 222 24.25 -0.93 28.95
CA PHE A 222 25.57 -0.98 29.58
C PHE A 222 26.24 0.41 29.64
N ARG A 223 26.22 1.17 28.55
CA ARG A 223 26.85 2.49 28.47
C ARG A 223 26.10 3.55 29.27
N LEU A 224 24.76 3.48 29.33
CA LEU A 224 23.98 4.36 30.19
C LEU A 224 24.40 4.26 31.67
N ALA A 225 24.77 3.07 32.15
CA ALA A 225 25.20 2.89 33.53
C ALA A 225 26.72 3.02 33.76
N SER A 226 27.54 2.67 32.77
CA SER A 226 29.00 2.55 32.95
C SER A 226 29.82 3.63 32.28
N VAL A 227 29.23 4.39 31.36
CA VAL A 227 29.93 5.43 30.58
C VAL A 227 29.27 6.80 30.76
N TYR A 228 27.95 6.86 30.60
CA TYR A 228 27.19 8.10 30.73
C TYR A 228 26.68 8.36 32.14
N GLU A 229 26.69 7.32 33.00
CA GLU A 229 26.27 7.39 34.41
C GLU A 229 24.87 7.99 34.60
N VAL A 230 23.97 7.74 33.64
CA VAL A 230 22.57 8.21 33.62
C VAL A 230 21.66 7.36 34.50
N ILE A 231 21.98 6.06 34.64
CA ILE A 231 21.20 5.11 35.46
C ILE A 231 22.13 4.31 36.39
N PRO A 232 21.70 3.99 37.62
CA PRO A 232 22.47 3.15 38.53
C PRO A 232 22.71 1.74 37.98
N LYS A 233 23.93 1.21 38.17
CA LYS A 233 24.28 -0.16 37.73
C LYS A 233 23.40 -1.21 38.40
N GLU A 234 23.09 -0.98 39.67
CA GLU A 234 22.28 -1.84 40.52
C GLU A 234 20.85 -2.00 39.97
N ALA A 235 20.30 -0.95 39.35
CA ALA A 235 18.95 -0.99 38.78
C ALA A 235 18.88 -1.93 37.57
N ILE A 236 19.88 -1.90 36.68
CA ILE A 236 19.98 -2.86 35.56
C ILE A 236 20.22 -4.28 36.09
N MET A 237 21.14 -4.43 37.04
CA MET A 237 21.47 -5.73 37.63
C MET A 237 20.24 -6.38 38.28
N LYS A 238 19.43 -5.60 39.00
CA LYS A 238 18.15 -6.03 39.57
C LYS A 238 17.17 -6.45 38.48
N ALA A 239 16.98 -5.60 37.45
CA ALA A 239 16.04 -5.87 36.37
C ALA A 239 16.36 -7.17 35.60
N PHE A 240 17.63 -7.52 35.43
CA PHE A 240 18.06 -8.73 34.72
C PHE A 240 18.41 -9.91 35.64
N GLY A 241 18.43 -9.72 36.96
CA GLY A 241 18.84 -10.75 37.92
C GLY A 241 20.30 -11.20 37.76
N ILE A 242 21.19 -10.29 37.37
CA ILE A 242 22.61 -10.56 37.08
C ILE A 242 23.53 -10.05 38.20
N ARG A 243 24.66 -10.72 38.43
CA ARG A 243 25.64 -10.36 39.48
C ARG A 243 26.70 -9.36 39.03
N GLU A 244 26.95 -9.30 37.73
CA GLU A 244 27.95 -8.42 37.13
C GLU A 244 27.36 -7.78 35.88
N LEU A 245 27.51 -6.47 35.75
CA LEU A 245 26.99 -5.71 34.63
C LEU A 245 27.93 -5.81 33.42
N THR A 246 27.59 -6.68 32.47
CA THR A 246 28.27 -6.78 31.18
C THR A 246 27.25 -6.76 30.04
N LYS A 247 27.69 -6.33 28.85
CA LYS A 247 26.87 -6.35 27.63
C LYS A 247 26.35 -7.77 27.34
N GLU A 248 27.21 -8.77 27.52
CA GLU A 248 26.92 -10.18 27.27
C GLU A 248 25.86 -10.71 28.23
N ALA A 249 25.91 -10.32 29.52
CA ALA A 249 24.91 -10.69 30.51
C ALA A 249 23.52 -10.11 30.18
N ILE A 250 23.45 -8.82 29.83
CA ILE A 250 22.20 -8.17 29.41
C ILE A 250 21.64 -8.85 28.15
N LYS A 251 22.49 -9.06 27.14
CA LYS A 251 22.10 -9.70 25.89
C LYS A 251 21.54 -11.11 26.14
N LYS A 252 22.22 -11.91 26.95
CA LYS A 252 21.76 -13.25 27.32
C LYS A 252 20.39 -13.21 27.99
N GLY A 253 20.18 -12.27 28.93
CA GLY A 253 18.89 -12.05 29.58
C GLY A 253 17.76 -11.75 28.59
N LEU A 254 18.02 -10.87 27.61
CA LEU A 254 17.06 -10.57 26.54
C LEU A 254 16.81 -11.75 25.58
N ASP A 255 17.83 -12.58 25.34
CA ASP A 255 17.76 -13.75 24.45
C ASP A 255 16.95 -14.91 25.03
N VAL A 256 17.02 -15.13 26.34
CA VAL A 256 16.27 -16.20 27.02
C VAL A 256 15.03 -15.71 27.75
N GLY A 257 14.70 -14.41 27.68
CA GLY A 257 13.56 -13.83 28.39
C GLY A 257 13.72 -13.74 29.90
N GLN A 258 14.96 -13.70 30.40
CA GLN A 258 15.29 -13.63 31.82
C GLN A 258 15.47 -12.16 32.26
N PHE A 259 14.37 -11.55 32.68
CA PHE A 259 14.31 -10.23 33.31
C PHE A 259 13.01 -10.09 34.13
N SER A 260 12.98 -9.15 35.08
CA SER A 260 11.78 -8.73 35.81
C SER A 260 11.01 -7.72 34.95
N PRO A 261 9.80 -8.05 34.44
CA PRO A 261 9.05 -7.14 33.58
C PRO A 261 8.69 -5.83 34.29
N GLU A 262 8.39 -5.88 35.58
CA GLU A 262 8.06 -4.70 36.38
C GLU A 262 9.27 -3.78 36.59
N ASP A 263 10.39 -4.33 37.07
CA ASP A 263 11.61 -3.54 37.32
C ASP A 263 12.15 -2.94 36.02
N LEU A 264 12.16 -3.72 34.93
CA LEU A 264 12.62 -3.25 33.63
C LEU A 264 11.69 -2.17 33.08
N ARG A 265 10.36 -2.33 33.19
CA ARG A 265 9.41 -1.30 32.77
C ARG A 265 9.61 0.02 33.53
N ASN A 266 9.79 -0.05 34.85
CA ASN A 266 10.02 1.14 35.68
C ASN A 266 11.33 1.84 35.31
N LEU A 267 12.41 1.08 35.12
CA LEU A 267 13.70 1.60 34.67
C LEU A 267 13.58 2.34 33.32
N LEU A 268 12.85 1.77 32.35
CA LEU A 268 12.68 2.39 31.04
C LEU A 268 11.79 3.66 31.10
N LYS A 269 10.80 3.71 31.99
CA LYS A 269 10.00 4.92 32.24
C LYS A 269 10.83 6.05 32.84
N GLU A 270 11.67 5.74 33.82
CA GLU A 270 12.59 6.72 34.42
C GLU A 270 13.57 7.26 33.38
N LEU A 271 14.12 6.37 32.53
CA LEU A 271 15.03 6.75 31.47
C LEU A 271 14.38 7.67 30.42
N LEU A 272 13.15 7.39 30.01
CA LEU A 272 12.39 8.29 29.12
C LEU A 272 12.16 9.67 29.75
N SER A 273 11.83 9.70 31.05
CA SER A 273 11.65 10.95 31.79
C SER A 273 12.95 11.77 31.86
N TYR A 274 14.09 11.10 32.03
CA TYR A 274 15.41 11.72 31.97
C TYR A 274 15.66 12.37 30.61
N PHE A 275 15.49 11.63 29.50
CA PHE A 275 15.74 12.17 28.16
C PHE A 275 14.83 13.35 27.85
N ARG A 276 13.55 13.26 28.20
CA ARG A 276 12.61 14.37 28.09
C ARG A 276 13.14 15.63 28.79
N THR A 277 13.54 15.48 30.06
CA THR A 277 14.01 16.59 30.88
C THR A 277 15.26 17.24 30.27
N GLU A 278 16.21 16.43 29.79
CA GLU A 278 17.43 16.93 29.16
C GLU A 278 17.14 17.68 27.86
N ILE A 279 16.27 17.13 27.00
CA ILE A 279 15.88 17.76 25.74
C ILE A 279 15.10 19.06 25.97
N GLU A 280 14.20 19.10 26.95
CA GLU A 280 13.47 20.31 27.36
C GLU A 280 14.42 21.40 27.89
N ARG A 281 15.52 21.01 28.55
CA ARG A 281 16.61 21.92 28.98
C ARG A 281 17.54 22.37 27.85
N GLY A 282 17.36 21.84 26.64
CA GLY A 282 18.14 22.20 25.46
C GLY A 282 19.32 21.28 25.15
N ASN A 283 19.49 20.18 25.89
CA ASN A 283 20.50 19.17 25.60
C ASN A 283 20.00 18.19 24.52
N TYR A 284 20.04 18.64 23.27
CA TYR A 284 19.53 17.88 22.13
C TYR A 284 20.44 16.73 21.67
N ASP A 285 21.63 16.60 22.23
CA ASP A 285 22.58 15.54 21.86
C ASP A 285 22.02 14.15 22.21
N TRP A 286 21.13 14.08 23.20
CA TRP A 286 20.40 12.87 23.54
C TRP A 286 19.45 12.39 22.44
N LEU A 287 18.91 13.27 21.59
CA LEU A 287 18.04 12.85 20.50
C LEU A 287 18.86 12.61 19.23
N LEU A 288 18.82 11.39 18.71
CA LEU A 288 19.47 11.00 17.47
C LEU A 288 20.96 11.35 17.46
N GLY A 289 21.65 11.19 18.61
CA GLY A 289 23.01 11.70 18.83
C GLY A 289 24.00 11.33 17.73
N PHE A 290 24.03 10.06 17.31
CA PHE A 290 24.90 9.61 16.22
C PHE A 290 24.48 10.15 14.83
N ILE A 291 23.20 10.38 14.59
CA ILE A 291 22.65 10.88 13.32
C ILE A 291 22.90 12.38 13.17
N ARG A 292 22.73 13.13 14.26
CA ARG A 292 22.95 14.57 14.30
C ARG A 292 24.44 14.91 14.23
N LYS A 293 25.30 14.16 14.93
CA LYS A 293 26.75 14.31 14.84
C LYS A 293 27.25 14.20 13.40
N ASP A 294 26.65 13.30 12.62
CA ASP A 294 26.98 13.07 11.22
C ASP A 294 26.16 13.96 10.23
N ARG A 295 25.35 14.90 10.74
CA ARG A 295 24.46 15.80 9.97
C ARG A 295 23.62 15.06 8.92
N LYS A 296 23.01 13.94 9.33
CA LYS A 296 22.26 13.09 8.40
C LYS A 296 20.78 13.49 8.24
N LEU A 297 20.22 14.34 9.11
CA LEU A 297 18.91 14.95 8.90
C LEU A 297 18.97 15.98 7.75
N ILE A 298 17.81 16.35 7.21
CA ILE A 298 17.76 17.36 6.15
C ILE A 298 17.97 18.75 6.77
N GLU A 299 19.14 19.34 6.52
CA GLU A 299 19.45 20.71 6.93
C GLU A 299 18.81 21.71 5.97
N ILE A 300 17.65 22.24 6.37
CA ILE A 300 16.81 23.15 5.58
C ILE A 300 15.91 23.97 6.51
N THR A 301 15.56 25.20 6.13
CA THR A 301 14.57 25.99 6.86
C THR A 301 13.12 25.58 6.49
N PRO A 302 12.11 25.88 7.33
CA PRO A 302 10.72 25.59 7.00
C PRO A 302 10.27 26.19 5.65
N GLU A 303 10.66 27.43 5.36
CA GLU A 303 10.30 28.16 4.15
C GLU A 303 10.96 27.57 2.90
N GLU A 304 12.24 27.18 2.99
CA GLU A 304 12.95 26.50 1.91
C GLU A 304 12.35 25.12 1.66
N PHE A 305 12.03 24.37 2.70
CA PHE A 305 11.40 23.06 2.59
C PHE A 305 10.05 23.18 1.89
N LEU A 306 9.19 24.11 2.33
CA LEU A 306 7.91 24.39 1.68
C LEU A 306 8.09 24.72 0.19
N ARG A 307 9.07 25.58 -0.15
CA ARG A 307 9.36 25.94 -1.55
C ARG A 307 9.77 24.71 -2.37
N GLU A 308 10.60 23.82 -1.82
CA GLU A 308 11.02 22.58 -2.49
C GLU A 308 9.83 21.61 -2.69
N ILE A 309 8.96 21.45 -1.69
CA ILE A 309 7.74 20.61 -1.78
C ILE A 309 6.76 21.13 -2.84
N LEU A 310 6.52 22.45 -2.85
CA LEU A 310 5.57 23.11 -3.75
C LEU A 310 6.13 23.36 -5.16
N THR A 311 7.36 22.95 -5.44
CA THR A 311 7.94 23.09 -6.79
C THR A 311 7.12 22.30 -7.81
N GLY A 312 6.69 22.98 -8.87
CA GLY A 312 5.83 22.43 -9.92
C GLY A 312 4.33 22.36 -9.55
N VAL A 313 3.95 22.78 -8.34
CA VAL A 313 2.54 22.82 -7.91
C VAL A 313 1.89 24.12 -8.37
N GLN A 314 0.66 24.02 -8.85
CA GLN A 314 -0.14 25.16 -9.34
C GLN A 314 -1.54 25.16 -8.74
N ILE A 315 -2.06 26.34 -8.39
CA ILE A 315 -3.48 26.56 -8.07
C ILE A 315 -4.08 27.54 -9.08
N GLY A 316 -5.02 27.07 -9.90
CA GLY A 316 -5.39 27.81 -11.11
C GLY A 316 -4.14 28.10 -11.95
N TYR A 317 -4.05 29.32 -12.48
CA TYR A 317 -2.87 29.78 -13.22
C TYR A 317 -1.67 30.14 -12.32
N LYS A 318 -1.81 30.10 -10.99
CA LYS A 318 -0.77 30.53 -10.04
C LYS A 318 0.18 29.38 -9.73
N VAL A 319 1.46 29.56 -10.07
CA VAL A 319 2.54 28.67 -9.62
C VAL A 319 2.87 28.97 -8.16
N LEU A 320 2.93 27.93 -7.31
CA LEU A 320 3.13 28.07 -5.87
C LEU A 320 4.60 28.22 -5.45
N ALA A 321 5.51 27.66 -6.24
CA ALA A 321 6.95 27.83 -6.09
C ALA A 321 7.65 27.70 -7.44
N VAL A 322 8.58 28.62 -7.69
CA VAL A 322 9.49 28.56 -8.84
C VAL A 322 10.78 27.88 -8.37
N PRO A 323 11.31 26.89 -9.10
CA PRO A 323 12.58 26.28 -8.74
C PRO A 323 13.69 27.34 -8.79
N VAL A 324 14.49 27.42 -7.72
CA VAL A 324 15.73 28.18 -7.74
C VAL A 324 16.75 27.36 -8.51
N ALA A 325 17.00 27.73 -9.77
CA ALA A 325 17.96 27.02 -10.60
C ALA A 325 19.38 27.45 -10.24
N THR A 326 20.14 26.56 -9.61
CA THR A 326 21.58 26.66 -9.46
C THR A 326 22.24 25.87 -10.60
N GLU A 327 23.02 26.55 -11.44
CA GLU A 327 23.65 25.95 -12.64
C GLU A 327 24.60 24.79 -12.33
N SER A 328 25.07 24.68 -11.09
CA SER A 328 26.01 23.66 -10.61
C SER A 328 25.36 22.47 -9.88
N GLU A 329 24.05 22.45 -9.67
CA GLU A 329 23.39 21.40 -8.87
C GLU A 329 22.96 20.18 -9.69
N ILE A 330 23.20 19.01 -9.11
CA ILE A 330 22.83 17.70 -9.69
C ILE A 330 21.31 17.54 -9.64
N ASN A 331 20.69 16.95 -10.66
CA ASN A 331 19.26 16.64 -10.62
C ASN A 331 18.97 15.53 -9.60
N CYS A 332 17.85 15.65 -8.87
CA CYS A 332 17.27 14.56 -8.10
C CYS A 332 17.09 13.33 -8.99
N ARG A 333 17.62 12.18 -8.57
CA ARG A 333 17.56 10.93 -9.34
C ARG A 333 16.13 10.46 -9.62
N LEU A 334 15.22 10.76 -8.70
CA LEU A 334 13.85 10.23 -8.72
C LEU A 334 12.93 11.11 -9.59
N CYS A 335 12.89 12.42 -9.34
CA CYS A 335 11.99 13.34 -10.02
C CYS A 335 12.67 14.33 -10.98
N GLY A 336 14.00 14.39 -11.03
CA GLY A 336 14.75 15.24 -11.97
C GLY A 336 14.96 16.70 -11.56
N VAL A 337 14.44 17.15 -10.41
CA VAL A 337 14.56 18.57 -9.96
C VAL A 337 15.95 18.91 -9.39
N ARG A 338 16.43 20.14 -9.58
CA ARG A 338 17.80 20.61 -9.24
C ARG A 338 17.95 21.11 -7.80
N PHE A 339 17.78 20.23 -6.81
CA PHE A 339 18.06 20.52 -5.38
C PHE A 339 18.11 19.23 -4.52
N PRO A 340 19.09 18.34 -4.75
CA PRO A 340 19.22 17.15 -3.95
C PRO A 340 19.77 17.49 -2.56
N ARG A 341 19.09 17.01 -1.51
CA ARG A 341 19.45 17.25 -0.10
C ARG A 341 19.82 15.97 0.63
N VAL A 342 19.34 14.83 0.14
CA VAL A 342 19.44 13.53 0.80
C VAL A 342 20.29 12.58 -0.03
N ARG A 343 21.11 11.78 0.63
CA ARG A 343 21.88 10.70 0.00
C ARG A 343 21.01 9.46 -0.10
N ASP A 344 20.97 8.80 -1.26
CA ASP A 344 20.17 7.59 -1.49
C ASP A 344 20.43 6.49 -0.44
N ARG A 345 21.67 6.36 0.08
CA ARG A 345 22.01 5.34 1.08
C ARG A 345 21.29 5.52 2.42
N PHE A 346 20.72 6.70 2.68
CA PHE A 346 20.02 7.05 3.91
C PHE A 346 18.50 6.98 3.75
N ILE A 347 17.99 6.73 2.55
CA ILE A 347 16.55 6.59 2.32
C ILE A 347 16.24 5.23 1.75
N THR A 348 15.14 4.68 2.22
CA THR A 348 14.77 3.32 1.91
C THR A 348 14.05 3.27 0.56
N LEU A 349 14.84 3.08 -0.49
CA LEU A 349 14.39 3.08 -1.89
C LEU A 349 14.12 1.66 -2.45
N GLY A 350 14.32 0.60 -1.67
CA GLY A 350 14.04 -0.80 -2.05
C GLY A 350 15.18 -1.56 -2.76
N VAL A 351 14.96 -2.85 -3.04
CA VAL A 351 15.99 -3.80 -3.54
C VAL A 351 16.49 -3.49 -4.97
N SER A 352 15.69 -2.81 -5.79
CA SER A 352 15.99 -2.51 -7.21
C SER A 352 16.93 -1.31 -7.41
N VAL A 353 17.20 -0.53 -6.36
CA VAL A 353 17.97 0.74 -6.40
C VAL A 353 19.41 0.53 -6.86
N PHE A 354 19.97 -0.64 -6.55
CA PHE A 354 21.33 -1.03 -6.91
C PHE A 354 21.41 -1.79 -8.24
N ARG A 355 20.28 -2.21 -8.84
CA ARG A 355 20.26 -2.99 -10.10
C ARG A 355 20.38 -2.12 -11.34
N PHE A 356 19.97 -0.86 -11.28
CA PHE A 356 20.09 0.11 -12.38
C PHE A 356 20.96 1.30 -11.96
N HIS A 357 22.24 1.03 -11.69
CA HIS A 357 23.25 2.07 -11.78
C HIS A 357 23.35 2.50 -13.25
N ASN A 358 22.59 3.54 -13.64
CA ASN A 358 22.88 4.27 -14.86
C ASN A 358 24.37 4.63 -14.84
N LYS A 359 25.06 4.36 -15.95
CA LYS A 359 26.52 4.48 -16.14
C LYS A 359 27.12 5.87 -15.80
N SER A 360 26.33 6.86 -15.36
CA SER A 360 26.81 8.19 -14.95
C SER A 360 27.46 8.23 -13.55
N VAL A 361 27.40 7.16 -12.75
CA VAL A 361 27.93 7.15 -11.36
C VAL A 361 29.36 6.57 -11.24
N LYS A 362 29.95 6.03 -12.32
CA LYS A 362 31.34 5.49 -12.31
C LYS A 362 32.47 6.55 -12.25
N ASN A 363 32.21 7.74 -11.70
CA ASN A 363 33.31 8.64 -11.32
C ASN A 363 33.54 8.47 -9.82
N SER A 364 34.70 7.96 -9.43
CA SER A 364 35.16 7.79 -8.04
C SER A 364 35.18 9.07 -7.20
N LYS A 365 34.97 10.24 -7.82
CA LYS A 365 34.76 11.54 -7.13
C LYS A 365 33.28 11.83 -6.77
N ARG A 366 32.33 10.96 -7.14
CA ARG A 366 30.87 11.21 -7.10
C ARG A 366 30.09 10.42 -6.02
N GLU A 367 30.74 9.52 -5.28
CA GLU A 367 30.04 8.56 -4.40
C GLU A 367 29.43 9.15 -3.11
N GLU A 368 29.65 10.44 -2.79
CA GLU A 368 29.35 10.99 -1.45
C GLU A 368 28.39 12.19 -1.40
N GLY A 369 27.87 12.69 -2.53
CA GLY A 369 26.97 13.85 -2.56
C GLY A 369 25.48 13.48 -2.37
N PRO A 370 24.62 14.40 -1.90
CA PRO A 370 23.17 14.20 -1.93
C PRO A 370 22.68 14.09 -3.38
N ASN A 371 21.71 13.22 -3.63
CA ASN A 371 21.16 12.94 -4.96
C ASN A 371 19.63 12.75 -5.00
N THR A 372 18.96 12.89 -3.86
CA THR A 372 17.49 12.90 -3.73
C THR A 372 17.01 14.21 -3.10
N CYS A 373 15.95 14.83 -3.63
CA CYS A 373 15.38 16.07 -3.10
C CYS A 373 14.44 15.83 -1.90
N SER A 374 14.15 16.89 -1.14
CA SER A 374 13.28 16.84 0.05
C SER A 374 11.86 16.35 -0.26
N LYS A 375 11.30 16.69 -1.44
CA LYS A 375 9.98 16.20 -1.88
C LYS A 375 9.96 14.68 -2.03
N CYS A 376 10.95 14.10 -2.70
CA CYS A 376 11.04 12.65 -2.85
C CYS A 376 11.40 11.94 -1.54
N ALA A 377 12.18 12.59 -0.66
CA ALA A 377 12.45 12.07 0.67
C ALA A 377 11.16 12.00 1.52
N LEU A 378 10.34 13.06 1.51
CA LEU A 378 9.02 13.07 2.14
C LEU A 378 8.10 12.01 1.52
N SER A 379 8.03 11.89 0.19
CA SER A 379 7.25 10.82 -0.44
C SER A 379 7.69 9.43 0.01
N THR A 380 9.00 9.18 0.08
CA THR A 380 9.53 7.92 0.62
C THR A 380 9.05 7.71 2.06
N TYR A 381 9.15 8.73 2.90
CA TYR A 381 8.68 8.68 4.29
C TYR A 381 7.18 8.32 4.39
N LEU A 382 6.31 9.00 3.64
CA LEU A 382 4.86 8.75 3.65
C LEU A 382 4.53 7.33 3.20
N GLN A 383 5.24 6.84 2.19
CA GLN A 383 5.11 5.46 1.74
C GLN A 383 5.50 4.47 2.84
N HIS A 384 6.60 4.71 3.57
CA HIS A 384 7.01 3.87 4.70
C HIS A 384 6.03 3.95 5.87
N LYS A 385 5.47 5.12 6.17
CA LYS A 385 4.48 5.30 7.23
C LYS A 385 3.21 4.46 7.00
N VAL A 386 2.76 4.35 5.76
CA VAL A 386 1.57 3.56 5.38
C VAL A 386 1.83 2.04 5.36
N LEU A 387 3.03 1.65 4.92
CA LEU A 387 3.37 0.25 4.68
C LEU A 387 4.04 -0.42 5.88
N GLY A 388 4.53 0.37 6.83
CA GLY A 388 5.30 -0.10 7.97
C GLY A 388 6.68 -0.66 7.62
N SER A 389 7.45 -1.01 8.66
CA SER A 389 8.81 -1.54 8.52
C SER A 389 8.88 -3.05 8.28
N GLU A 390 7.75 -3.77 8.26
CA GLU A 390 7.67 -5.25 8.12
C GLU A 390 7.73 -5.75 6.66
N GLN A 391 8.17 -4.94 5.70
CA GLN A 391 8.22 -5.40 4.31
C GLN A 391 9.21 -6.56 4.15
N VAL A 392 8.73 -7.64 3.53
CA VAL A 392 9.46 -8.89 3.25
C VAL A 392 10.87 -8.60 2.78
N SER A 393 11.86 -8.95 3.59
CA SER A 393 13.25 -8.74 3.25
C SER A 393 13.71 -9.78 2.23
N VAL A 394 14.17 -9.35 1.05
CA VAL A 394 14.92 -10.25 0.16
C VAL A 394 16.34 -10.37 0.74
N GLY A 395 16.69 -11.55 1.25
CA GLY A 395 18.00 -11.80 1.83
C GLY A 395 18.28 -11.03 3.14
N GLY A 396 17.24 -10.64 3.88
CA GLY A 396 17.39 -10.08 5.23
C GLY A 396 17.86 -8.62 5.31
N LYS A 397 17.88 -7.86 4.20
CA LYS A 397 18.57 -6.53 4.18
C LYS A 397 17.78 -5.32 3.65
N PHE A 398 16.76 -5.48 2.83
CA PHE A 398 16.01 -4.33 2.31
C PHE A 398 14.51 -4.62 2.20
N PRO A 399 13.67 -3.63 2.55
CA PRO A 399 12.22 -3.78 2.52
C PRO A 399 11.72 -3.79 1.05
N GLN A 400 10.76 -4.68 0.77
CA GLN A 400 10.09 -4.77 -0.53
C GLN A 400 9.04 -3.67 -0.66
N LEU A 401 9.38 -2.59 -1.38
CA LEU A 401 8.39 -1.59 -1.78
C LEU A 401 7.33 -2.25 -2.70
N PRO A 402 6.05 -1.92 -2.55
CA PRO A 402 5.00 -2.39 -3.44
C PRO A 402 5.37 -1.99 -4.87
N ARG A 403 5.48 -2.98 -5.75
CA ARG A 403 5.70 -2.70 -7.17
C ARG A 403 4.41 -2.15 -7.76
N GLN A 404 4.48 -1.52 -8.92
CA GLN A 404 3.28 -0.98 -9.59
C GLN A 404 2.19 -2.04 -9.85
N TYR A 405 2.55 -3.32 -9.95
CA TYR A 405 1.59 -4.41 -10.11
C TYR A 405 0.94 -4.90 -8.79
N ASN A 406 1.30 -4.33 -7.65
CA ASN A 406 0.58 -4.50 -6.39
C ASN A 406 -0.41 -3.36 -6.13
N VAL A 407 -0.42 -2.34 -7.00
CA VAL A 407 -1.28 -1.17 -6.87
C VAL A 407 -2.38 -1.22 -7.92
N VAL A 408 -3.63 -1.13 -7.48
CA VAL A 408 -4.82 -1.01 -8.35
C VAL A 408 -5.52 0.30 -8.00
N PHE A 409 -5.92 1.06 -9.00
CA PHE A 409 -6.76 2.23 -8.80
C PHE A 409 -8.20 1.94 -9.21
N HIS A 410 -9.16 2.57 -8.55
CA HIS A 410 -10.57 2.42 -8.86
C HIS A 410 -11.35 3.69 -8.53
N TYR A 411 -12.25 4.15 -9.40
CA TYR A 411 -13.22 5.17 -9.03
C TYR A 411 -14.54 4.54 -8.62
N GLY A 412 -15.01 4.82 -7.41
CA GLY A 412 -16.25 4.25 -6.91
C GLY A 412 -16.91 5.14 -5.86
N ARG A 413 -18.13 4.76 -5.47
CA ARG A 413 -18.81 5.41 -4.34
C ARG A 413 -18.39 4.74 -3.04
N HIS A 414 -17.48 5.38 -2.31
CA HIS A 414 -16.93 4.82 -1.09
C HIS A 414 -16.64 5.90 -0.06
N ASP A 415 -17.20 5.82 1.14
CA ASP A 415 -16.77 6.62 2.29
C ASP A 415 -15.53 6.01 2.98
N GLU A 416 -14.97 6.71 3.99
CA GLU A 416 -13.70 6.29 4.62
C GLU A 416 -13.89 5.00 5.42
N THR A 417 -15.10 4.82 5.97
CA THR A 417 -15.49 3.63 6.70
C THR A 417 -15.61 2.44 5.76
N GLU A 418 -16.16 2.63 4.57
CA GLU A 418 -16.27 1.62 3.52
C GLU A 418 -14.90 1.19 2.99
N ALA A 419 -13.98 2.13 2.75
CA ALA A 419 -12.61 1.81 2.37
C ALA A 419 -11.91 0.94 3.44
N TYR A 420 -12.07 1.30 4.73
CA TYR A 420 -11.52 0.53 5.84
C TYR A 420 -12.14 -0.87 5.96
N ARG A 421 -13.47 -0.97 5.84
CA ARG A 421 -14.18 -2.26 5.83
C ARG A 421 -13.69 -3.14 4.69
N LEU A 422 -13.53 -2.58 3.50
CA LEU A 422 -13.05 -3.31 2.33
C LEU A 422 -11.64 -3.87 2.52
N ALA A 423 -10.72 -3.08 3.07
CA ALA A 423 -9.38 -3.55 3.44
C ALA A 423 -9.44 -4.74 4.42
N LYS A 424 -10.26 -4.63 5.47
CA LYS A 424 -10.48 -5.72 6.45
C LYS A 424 -11.06 -6.97 5.81
N THR A 425 -12.05 -6.84 4.94
CA THR A 425 -12.65 -7.97 4.24
C THR A 425 -11.61 -8.68 3.37
N ILE A 426 -10.76 -7.95 2.66
CA ILE A 426 -9.68 -8.57 1.87
C ILE A 426 -8.70 -9.32 2.78
N ASP A 427 -8.27 -8.70 3.88
CA ASP A 427 -7.34 -9.34 4.83
C ASP A 427 -7.93 -10.59 5.47
N TYR A 428 -9.20 -10.54 5.87
CA TYR A 428 -9.93 -11.70 6.37
C TYR A 428 -9.98 -12.83 5.35
N LEU A 429 -10.28 -12.53 4.09
CA LEU A 429 -10.30 -13.54 3.03
C LEU A 429 -8.93 -14.18 2.84
N LEU A 430 -7.86 -13.38 2.86
CA LEU A 430 -6.48 -13.88 2.77
C LEU A 430 -6.13 -14.81 3.95
N GLU A 431 -6.51 -14.43 5.17
CA GLU A 431 -6.29 -15.24 6.38
C GLU A 431 -7.07 -16.56 6.34
N LYS A 432 -8.36 -16.52 5.98
CA LYS A 432 -9.20 -17.72 5.84
C LYS A 432 -8.69 -18.65 4.75
N ILE A 433 -8.31 -18.12 3.60
CA ILE A 433 -7.72 -18.91 2.52
C ILE A 433 -6.41 -19.55 3.00
N ALA A 434 -5.54 -18.81 3.70
CA ALA A 434 -4.30 -19.34 4.25
C ALA A 434 -4.55 -20.45 5.30
N TYR A 435 -5.59 -20.33 6.12
CA TYR A 435 -6.04 -21.38 7.04
C TYR A 435 -6.41 -22.66 6.28
N PHE A 436 -7.27 -22.57 5.26
CA PHE A 436 -7.65 -23.75 4.47
C PHE A 436 -6.46 -24.35 3.70
N GLN A 437 -5.49 -23.54 3.28
CA GLN A 437 -4.24 -24.05 2.71
C GLN A 437 -3.45 -24.88 3.71
N GLN A 438 -3.43 -24.46 4.98
CA GLN A 438 -2.76 -25.20 6.05
C GLN A 438 -3.48 -26.52 6.33
N CYS A 439 -4.81 -26.52 6.46
CA CYS A 439 -5.61 -27.75 6.61
C CYS A 439 -5.36 -28.74 5.47
N ALA A 440 -5.38 -28.26 4.21
CA ALA A 440 -5.12 -29.11 3.05
C ALA A 440 -3.73 -29.76 3.11
N ARG A 441 -2.71 -29.03 3.58
CA ARG A 441 -1.34 -29.57 3.75
C ARG A 441 -1.29 -30.65 4.83
N GLU A 442 -1.94 -30.43 5.96
CA GLU A 442 -2.00 -31.37 7.08
C GLU A 442 -2.71 -32.67 6.69
N GLU A 443 -3.79 -32.54 5.92
CA GLU A 443 -4.57 -33.65 5.35
C GLU A 443 -3.90 -34.30 4.14
N LYS A 444 -2.79 -33.76 3.66
CA LYS A 444 -2.08 -34.19 2.45
C LYS A 444 -2.98 -34.20 1.19
N VAL A 445 -3.98 -33.33 1.16
CA VAL A 445 -4.84 -33.09 0.00
C VAL A 445 -4.39 -31.83 -0.75
N LEU A 446 -4.79 -31.72 -2.01
CA LEU A 446 -4.47 -30.53 -2.80
C LEU A 446 -5.41 -29.39 -2.41
N PHE A 447 -4.84 -28.25 -2.03
CA PHE A 447 -5.62 -27.03 -1.82
C PHE A 447 -6.26 -26.56 -3.13
N SER A 448 -7.54 -26.21 -3.08
CA SER A 448 -8.28 -25.54 -4.14
C SER A 448 -9.48 -24.78 -3.56
N VAL A 449 -10.08 -23.92 -4.36
CA VAL A 449 -11.38 -23.29 -4.02
C VAL A 449 -12.47 -24.34 -3.78
N ASP A 450 -12.46 -25.46 -4.53
CA ASP A 450 -13.42 -26.55 -4.36
C ASP A 450 -13.23 -27.28 -3.02
N TYR A 451 -11.98 -27.42 -2.56
CA TYR A 451 -11.68 -27.93 -1.22
C TYR A 451 -12.27 -27.04 -0.12
N ILE A 452 -12.20 -25.71 -0.27
CA ILE A 452 -12.82 -24.77 0.68
C ILE A 452 -14.34 -25.00 0.72
N ARG A 453 -14.99 -25.10 -0.45
CA ARG A 453 -16.43 -25.37 -0.55
C ARG A 453 -16.81 -26.66 0.17
N GLU A 454 -16.12 -27.77 -0.10
CA GLU A 454 -16.38 -29.07 0.53
C GLU A 454 -16.23 -28.99 2.06
N ARG A 455 -15.20 -28.29 2.55
CA ARG A 455 -14.96 -28.10 3.99
C ARG A 455 -16.02 -27.25 4.69
N LEU A 456 -16.46 -26.16 4.07
CA LEU A 456 -17.53 -25.31 4.63
C LEU A 456 -18.86 -26.06 4.71
N VAL A 457 -19.18 -26.91 3.72
CA VAL A 457 -20.34 -27.80 3.76
C VAL A 457 -20.24 -28.80 4.92
N GLN A 458 -19.08 -29.43 5.11
CA GLN A 458 -18.85 -30.36 6.24
C GLN A 458 -18.96 -29.69 7.62
N GLN A 459 -18.62 -28.41 7.71
CA GLN A 459 -18.73 -27.61 8.94
C GLN A 459 -20.15 -27.04 9.18
N GLY A 460 -21.13 -27.37 8.33
CA GLY A 460 -22.51 -26.89 8.47
C GLY A 460 -22.71 -25.43 8.05
N LEU A 461 -21.69 -24.77 7.50
CA LEU A 461 -21.71 -23.37 7.07
C LEU A 461 -22.03 -23.21 5.57
N GLY A 462 -22.06 -24.31 4.80
CA GLY A 462 -22.34 -24.32 3.35
C GLY A 462 -23.80 -24.58 2.95
N GLY A 463 -24.76 -24.52 3.90
CA GLY A 463 -26.15 -24.94 3.71
C GLY A 463 -27.14 -23.87 3.18
N GLY A 464 -26.69 -22.64 2.93
CA GLY A 464 -27.55 -21.58 2.37
C GLY A 464 -27.59 -21.65 0.85
N GLY A 465 -28.73 -22.07 0.27
CA GLY A 465 -28.99 -22.00 -1.17
C GLY A 465 -28.95 -20.55 -1.72
N PRO A 466 -29.14 -20.36 -3.04
CA PRO A 466 -28.87 -19.11 -3.79
C PRO A 466 -29.84 -17.93 -3.52
N ALA A 467 -30.31 -17.74 -2.29
CA ALA A 467 -31.29 -16.71 -1.93
C ALA A 467 -30.68 -15.31 -1.68
N LEU A 468 -29.37 -15.11 -1.84
CA LEU A 468 -28.70 -13.81 -1.65
C LEU A 468 -28.37 -13.08 -2.97
N ALA A 469 -28.76 -13.61 -4.13
CA ALA A 469 -28.38 -13.05 -5.43
C ALA A 469 -29.29 -11.94 -5.98
N SER A 470 -30.37 -11.56 -5.27
CA SER A 470 -31.33 -10.56 -5.77
C SER A 470 -31.69 -9.53 -4.70
N GLY A 471 -30.75 -8.60 -4.45
CA GLY A 471 -31.07 -7.33 -3.81
C GLY A 471 -30.11 -6.94 -2.70
N GLY A 472 -28.97 -6.34 -3.07
CA GLY A 472 -28.25 -5.29 -2.34
C GLY A 472 -27.99 -5.42 -0.83
N ARG A 473 -28.20 -6.58 -0.20
CA ARG A 473 -27.99 -6.79 1.23
C ARG A 473 -26.55 -7.20 1.47
N THR A 474 -25.88 -6.42 2.31
CA THR A 474 -24.57 -6.71 2.88
C THR A 474 -24.63 -8.04 3.64
N PRO A 475 -23.68 -8.97 3.45
CA PRO A 475 -23.62 -10.22 4.21
C PRO A 475 -23.55 -9.94 5.72
N VAL A 476 -24.20 -10.79 6.54
CA VAL A 476 -24.40 -10.57 7.98
C VAL A 476 -23.17 -11.04 8.78
N SER A 477 -22.33 -11.90 8.20
CA SER A 477 -21.02 -12.29 8.74
C SER A 477 -19.96 -12.43 7.65
N GLU A 478 -18.68 -12.42 8.04
CA GLU A 478 -17.55 -12.55 7.11
C GLU A 478 -17.49 -13.97 6.47
N ASP A 479 -17.95 -15.01 7.18
CA ASP A 479 -18.04 -16.37 6.63
C ASP A 479 -19.16 -16.49 5.59
N GLU A 480 -20.29 -15.78 5.76
CA GLU A 480 -21.33 -15.67 4.74
C GLU A 480 -20.84 -14.93 3.48
N ALA A 481 -20.00 -13.90 3.64
CA ALA A 481 -19.38 -13.19 2.52
C ALA A 481 -18.47 -14.11 1.72
N LEU A 482 -17.65 -14.93 2.39
CA LEU A 482 -16.82 -15.94 1.73
C LEU A 482 -17.68 -16.98 1.00
N ALA A 483 -18.75 -17.48 1.63
CA ALA A 483 -19.66 -18.43 0.99
C ALA A 483 -20.33 -17.85 -0.26
N ALA A 484 -20.75 -16.58 -0.23
CA ALA A 484 -21.33 -15.89 -1.38
C ALA A 484 -20.32 -15.74 -2.54
N LEU A 485 -19.06 -15.41 -2.25
CA LEU A 485 -18.00 -15.36 -3.26
C LEU A 485 -17.70 -16.75 -3.83
N LEU A 486 -17.70 -17.77 -2.98
CA LEU A 486 -17.54 -19.16 -3.40
C LEU A 486 -18.72 -19.67 -4.23
N ALA A 487 -19.90 -19.07 -4.17
CA ALA A 487 -21.03 -19.44 -5.03
C ALA A 487 -20.95 -18.81 -6.43
N ASP A 488 -20.10 -17.79 -6.62
CA ASP A 488 -20.00 -17.03 -7.86
C ASP A 488 -18.80 -17.50 -8.71
N ASP A 489 -19.10 -18.28 -9.75
CA ASP A 489 -18.09 -18.83 -10.66
C ASP A 489 -17.27 -17.75 -11.39
N ALA A 490 -17.74 -16.50 -11.45
CA ALA A 490 -17.03 -15.38 -12.10
C ALA A 490 -15.81 -14.89 -11.31
N VAL A 491 -15.76 -15.13 -10.00
CA VAL A 491 -14.73 -14.59 -9.10
C VAL A 491 -13.83 -15.65 -8.48
N LEU A 492 -14.16 -16.94 -8.63
CA LEU A 492 -13.32 -18.03 -8.12
C LEU A 492 -11.87 -17.98 -8.59
N PRO A 493 -11.55 -17.65 -9.86
CA PRO A 493 -10.17 -17.46 -10.28
C PRO A 493 -9.42 -16.41 -9.45
N GLY A 494 -10.09 -15.29 -9.13
CA GLY A 494 -9.52 -14.24 -8.30
C GLY A 494 -9.30 -14.72 -6.87
N LEU A 495 -10.23 -15.48 -6.29
CA LEU A 495 -10.08 -16.08 -4.96
C LEU A 495 -8.90 -17.04 -4.90
N ASP A 496 -8.71 -17.87 -5.94
CA ASP A 496 -7.55 -18.76 -6.03
C ASP A 496 -6.25 -17.96 -6.12
N ALA A 497 -6.23 -16.86 -6.89
CA ALA A 497 -5.09 -15.95 -6.97
C ALA A 497 -4.74 -15.31 -5.62
N PHE A 498 -5.74 -14.90 -4.82
CA PHE A 498 -5.56 -14.43 -3.44
C PHE A 498 -4.88 -15.47 -2.56
N GLY A 499 -5.16 -16.77 -2.76
CA GLY A 499 -4.45 -17.83 -2.04
C GLY A 499 -2.94 -17.85 -2.25
N TYR A 500 -2.43 -17.28 -3.34
CA TYR A 500 -1.01 -17.18 -3.56
C TYR A 500 -0.40 -15.88 -3.01
N MET A 501 -1.18 -14.99 -2.41
CA MET A 501 -0.69 -13.75 -1.78
C MET A 501 -0.24 -13.98 -0.34
N ASP A 502 0.64 -13.10 0.15
CA ASP A 502 1.17 -13.21 1.50
C ASP A 502 0.21 -12.63 2.54
N SER A 503 -0.54 -13.50 3.20
CA SER A 503 -1.48 -13.13 4.27
C SER A 503 -0.83 -12.52 5.51
N ALA A 504 0.51 -12.52 5.63
CA ALA A 504 1.21 -11.81 6.69
C ALA A 504 1.29 -10.29 6.43
N VAL A 505 1.18 -9.86 5.17
CA VAL A 505 1.18 -8.45 4.78
C VAL A 505 -0.27 -7.99 4.68
N LYS A 506 -0.60 -6.91 5.39
CA LYS A 506 -1.96 -6.34 5.38
C LYS A 506 -2.22 -5.53 4.11
N THR A 507 -3.43 -5.63 3.61
CA THR A 507 -3.94 -4.87 2.48
C THR A 507 -4.21 -3.43 2.93
N ARG A 508 -3.92 -2.46 2.06
CA ARG A 508 -4.35 -1.07 2.26
C ARG A 508 -5.35 -0.67 1.17
N VAL A 509 -6.44 -0.03 1.57
CA VAL A 509 -7.39 0.62 0.66
C VAL A 509 -7.47 2.08 1.05
N ILE A 510 -6.90 2.94 0.21
CA ILE A 510 -6.68 4.35 0.53
C ILE A 510 -7.65 5.20 -0.30
N PRO A 511 -8.62 5.87 0.34
CA PRO A 511 -9.50 6.79 -0.36
C PRO A 511 -8.81 8.15 -0.55
N LEU A 512 -8.60 8.54 -1.80
CA LEU A 512 -8.09 9.86 -2.18
C LEU A 512 -9.26 10.82 -2.46
N GLY A 513 -9.05 12.10 -2.22
CA GLY A 513 -10.06 13.14 -2.36
C GLY A 513 -11.09 13.14 -1.22
N THR A 514 -12.22 13.80 -1.48
CA THR A 514 -13.34 13.97 -0.56
C THR A 514 -14.66 13.77 -1.31
N GLY A 515 -15.74 13.49 -0.58
CA GLY A 515 -17.06 13.25 -1.17
C GLY A 515 -17.31 11.78 -1.50
N ASP A 516 -18.51 11.49 -2.01
CA ASP A 516 -18.99 10.12 -2.13
C ASP A 516 -18.33 9.37 -3.29
N TYR A 517 -18.11 10.01 -4.43
CA TYR A 517 -17.48 9.38 -5.61
C TYR A 517 -16.02 9.79 -5.71
N ARG A 518 -15.10 8.84 -5.52
CA ARG A 518 -13.68 9.16 -5.41
C ARG A 518 -12.76 8.03 -5.81
N LEU A 519 -11.48 8.35 -5.89
CA LEU A 519 -10.42 7.44 -6.30
C LEU A 519 -9.92 6.63 -5.10
N LEU A 520 -10.04 5.30 -5.18
CA LEU A 520 -9.43 4.36 -4.26
C LEU A 520 -8.09 3.86 -4.79
N VAL A 521 -7.12 3.70 -3.89
CA VAL A 521 -5.86 2.99 -4.14
C VAL A 521 -5.85 1.70 -3.33
N PHE A 522 -5.88 0.56 -4.00
CA PHE A 522 -5.62 -0.74 -3.40
C PHE A 522 -4.13 -1.00 -3.43
N VAL A 523 -3.54 -1.25 -2.27
CA VAL A 523 -2.18 -1.79 -2.13
C VAL A 523 -2.32 -3.23 -1.65
N LEU A 524 -2.18 -4.16 -2.58
CA LEU A 524 -2.36 -5.59 -2.34
C LEU A 524 -1.05 -6.26 -1.88
N PRO A 525 -1.13 -7.28 -1.02
CA PRO A 525 0.02 -8.06 -0.61
C PRO A 525 0.82 -8.67 -1.78
N PRO A 526 2.14 -8.86 -1.64
CA PRO A 526 2.93 -9.56 -2.64
C PRO A 526 2.51 -11.03 -2.74
N PHE A 527 2.68 -11.64 -3.91
CA PHE A 527 2.58 -13.10 -4.06
C PHE A 527 3.67 -13.79 -3.24
N ARG A 528 3.39 -14.98 -2.70
CA ARG A 528 4.32 -15.89 -2.01
C ARG A 528 5.17 -16.68 -3.01
N SER A 529 6.37 -17.06 -2.59
CA SER A 529 7.19 -18.05 -3.29
C SER A 529 7.83 -19.00 -2.30
N SER A 530 7.92 -20.28 -2.66
CA SER A 530 8.59 -21.32 -1.87
C SER A 530 10.12 -21.21 -1.92
N GLN A 531 10.69 -20.40 -2.82
CA GLN A 531 12.13 -20.10 -2.92
C GLN A 531 12.38 -18.64 -3.32
N GLY A 532 13.42 -18.02 -2.76
CA GLY A 532 13.68 -16.56 -2.84
C GLY A 532 13.80 -15.97 -4.26
N GLU A 533 14.36 -16.70 -5.23
CA GLU A 533 14.46 -16.24 -6.63
C GLU A 533 13.15 -16.40 -7.43
N ALA A 534 12.24 -17.28 -6.98
CA ALA A 534 10.97 -17.55 -7.68
C ALA A 534 9.87 -16.50 -7.39
N LEU A 535 10.05 -15.62 -6.39
CA LEU A 535 9.09 -14.56 -6.05
C LEU A 535 8.94 -13.52 -7.16
N ASP A 536 10.07 -12.98 -7.63
CA ASP A 536 10.13 -12.01 -8.72
C ASP A 536 9.53 -12.60 -10.01
N PHE A 537 9.77 -13.88 -10.26
CA PHE A 537 9.26 -14.58 -11.44
C PHE A 537 7.73 -14.72 -11.39
N VAL A 538 7.16 -15.20 -10.28
CA VAL A 538 5.70 -15.36 -10.12
C VAL A 538 5.00 -14.01 -10.25
N GLN A 539 5.49 -12.97 -9.56
CA GLN A 539 4.92 -11.63 -9.61
C GLN A 539 4.99 -11.02 -11.03
N ARG A 540 6.16 -11.12 -11.70
CA ARG A 540 6.31 -10.64 -13.07
C ARG A 540 5.40 -11.39 -14.03
N ARG A 541 5.26 -12.71 -13.87
CA ARG A 541 4.39 -13.52 -14.72
C ARG A 541 2.92 -13.15 -14.55
N PHE A 542 2.45 -13.03 -13.31
CA PHE A 542 1.09 -12.58 -12.99
C PHE A 542 0.83 -11.20 -13.61
N SER A 543 1.69 -10.22 -13.31
CA SER A 543 1.51 -8.87 -13.85
C SER A 543 1.52 -8.84 -15.37
N ARG A 544 2.23 -9.75 -16.05
CA ARG A 544 2.31 -9.87 -17.52
C ARG A 544 1.10 -10.47 -18.19
N SER A 545 0.28 -11.21 -17.47
CA SER A 545 -0.89 -11.86 -18.03
C SER A 545 -2.12 -10.96 -17.93
N ARG A 546 -2.74 -10.64 -19.07
CA ARG A 546 -4.02 -9.91 -19.08
C ARG A 546 -5.12 -10.71 -18.40
N LEU A 547 -5.17 -12.03 -18.63
CA LEU A 547 -6.15 -12.93 -18.04
C LEU A 547 -6.06 -12.90 -16.52
N ALA A 548 -4.84 -13.00 -15.97
CA ALA A 548 -4.63 -12.96 -14.53
C ALA A 548 -5.02 -11.59 -13.94
N ALA A 549 -4.65 -10.49 -14.60
CA ALA A 549 -5.06 -9.15 -14.19
C ALA A 549 -6.59 -9.01 -14.15
N PHE A 550 -7.31 -9.42 -15.20
CA PHE A 550 -8.77 -9.33 -15.23
C PHE A 550 -9.44 -10.20 -14.16
N THR A 551 -8.90 -11.38 -13.85
CA THR A 551 -9.46 -12.20 -12.75
C THR A 551 -9.32 -11.54 -11.39
N LEU A 552 -8.22 -10.83 -11.15
CA LEU A 552 -8.05 -10.04 -9.93
C LEU A 552 -9.03 -8.87 -9.90
N LEU A 553 -9.15 -8.12 -11.00
CA LEU A 553 -10.07 -6.99 -11.10
C LEU A 553 -11.54 -7.42 -10.97
N ALA A 554 -11.91 -8.60 -11.49
CA ALA A 554 -13.25 -9.16 -11.33
C ALA A 554 -13.60 -9.40 -9.84
N LEU A 555 -12.67 -9.99 -9.08
CA LEU A 555 -12.85 -10.18 -7.64
C LEU A 555 -12.95 -8.84 -6.92
N LEU A 556 -12.04 -7.90 -7.19
CA LEU A 556 -12.08 -6.57 -6.56
C LEU A 556 -13.39 -5.84 -6.87
N ARG A 557 -13.86 -5.88 -8.13
CA ARG A 557 -15.16 -5.31 -8.51
C ARG A 557 -16.31 -5.91 -7.73
N LYS A 558 -16.32 -7.23 -7.55
CA LYS A 558 -17.34 -7.91 -6.74
C LYS A 558 -17.28 -7.51 -5.27
N LEU A 559 -16.08 -7.41 -4.69
CA LEU A 559 -15.88 -7.01 -3.30
C LEU A 559 -16.27 -5.55 -3.04
N CYS A 560 -15.99 -4.65 -4.00
CA CYS A 560 -16.38 -3.24 -3.88
C CYS A 560 -17.89 -3.05 -3.99
N GLY A 561 -18.58 -3.90 -4.77
CA GLY A 561 -20.03 -3.83 -4.92
C GLY A 561 -20.54 -2.57 -5.65
N CYS A 562 -19.67 -1.86 -6.36
CA CYS A 562 -20.01 -0.64 -7.09
C CYS A 562 -19.48 -0.68 -8.54
N ASP A 563 -20.09 0.16 -9.38
CA ASP A 563 -19.66 0.38 -10.75
C ASP A 563 -18.61 1.49 -10.83
N GLY A 564 -17.61 1.28 -11.69
CA GLY A 564 -16.53 2.22 -11.89
C GLY A 564 -15.30 1.61 -12.54
N PRO A 565 -14.47 2.42 -13.21
CA PRO A 565 -13.28 1.95 -13.87
C PRO A 565 -12.24 1.42 -12.88
N TYR A 566 -11.48 0.41 -13.30
CA TYR A 566 -10.31 -0.09 -12.59
C TYR A 566 -9.05 0.08 -13.42
N TYR A 567 -7.93 0.41 -12.80
CA TYR A 567 -6.65 0.64 -13.46
C TYR A 567 -5.58 -0.25 -12.84
N PHE A 568 -5.01 -1.14 -13.66
CA PHE A 568 -3.92 -2.03 -13.25
C PHE A 568 -2.72 -1.84 -14.17
N GLN A 569 -1.57 -1.47 -13.59
CA GLN A 569 -0.41 -0.99 -14.35
C GLN A 569 -0.76 0.14 -15.34
N SER A 570 -1.76 0.93 -14.98
CA SER A 570 -2.25 2.12 -15.68
C SER A 570 -2.47 3.20 -14.63
N VAL A 571 -2.29 4.46 -15.00
CA VAL A 571 -2.54 5.61 -14.13
C VAL A 571 -3.90 6.19 -14.50
N PRO A 572 -4.81 6.43 -13.54
CA PRO A 572 -6.09 7.06 -13.84
C PRO A 572 -5.88 8.50 -14.32
N ARG A 573 -6.66 8.91 -15.32
CA ARG A 573 -6.72 10.29 -15.81
C ARG A 573 -8.15 10.76 -15.96
N LEU A 574 -8.38 12.04 -15.75
CA LEU A 574 -9.67 12.68 -15.99
C LEU A 574 -9.83 13.07 -17.47
N ALA A 575 -9.61 12.14 -18.40
CA ALA A 575 -9.94 12.31 -19.81
C ALA A 575 -11.23 11.54 -20.17
N PRO A 576 -12.10 12.04 -21.08
CA PRO A 576 -13.33 11.36 -21.50
C PRO A 576 -13.19 9.88 -21.83
N GLU A 577 -12.15 9.53 -22.61
CA GLU A 577 -11.89 8.15 -23.04
C GLU A 577 -11.35 7.23 -21.92
N GLU A 578 -10.87 7.83 -20.82
CA GLU A 578 -10.23 7.13 -19.70
C GLU A 578 -11.14 7.00 -18.47
N PHE A 579 -12.43 7.39 -18.57
CA PHE A 579 -13.36 7.44 -17.45
C PHE A 579 -14.73 6.80 -17.77
N ASN A 580 -14.73 5.49 -18.05
CA ASN A 580 -15.94 4.70 -18.29
C ASN A 580 -16.23 3.71 -17.15
N LEU A 581 -17.46 3.75 -16.61
CA LEU A 581 -17.90 2.96 -15.45
C LEU A 581 -17.74 1.44 -15.62
N ASN A 582 -17.85 0.91 -16.83
CA ASN A 582 -17.78 -0.53 -17.10
C ASN A 582 -16.49 -0.91 -17.84
N THR A 583 -15.34 -0.42 -17.36
CA THR A 583 -14.07 -0.58 -18.07
C THR A 583 -12.91 -0.95 -17.16
N PHE A 584 -12.11 -1.91 -17.61
CA PHE A 584 -10.82 -2.24 -17.02
C PHE A 584 -9.70 -1.68 -17.89
N TYR A 585 -8.86 -0.84 -17.29
CA TYR A 585 -7.69 -0.24 -17.92
C TYR A 585 -6.44 -1.02 -17.50
N VAL A 586 -6.03 -1.99 -18.32
CA VAL A 586 -4.85 -2.83 -18.07
C VAL A 586 -3.73 -2.42 -19.01
N ARG A 587 -2.64 -1.86 -18.46
CA ARG A 587 -1.47 -1.39 -19.23
C ARG A 587 -1.80 -0.36 -20.30
N GLY A 588 -2.66 0.61 -19.95
CA GLY A 588 -3.12 1.65 -20.84
C GLY A 588 -4.12 1.19 -21.91
N ARG A 589 -4.61 -0.06 -21.86
CA ARG A 589 -5.66 -0.55 -22.76
C ARG A 589 -6.99 -0.62 -22.02
N ALA A 590 -8.01 -0.01 -22.61
CA ALA A 590 -9.38 -0.04 -22.13
C ALA A 590 -10.10 -1.28 -22.67
N GLU A 591 -10.72 -2.05 -21.80
CA GLU A 591 -11.51 -3.23 -22.14
C GLU A 591 -12.84 -3.22 -21.39
N ASN A 592 -13.93 -3.60 -22.04
CA ASN A 592 -15.23 -3.68 -21.37
C ASN A 592 -15.20 -4.74 -20.27
N ALA A 593 -15.49 -4.36 -19.03
CA ALA A 593 -15.29 -5.23 -17.87
C ALA A 593 -16.20 -6.46 -17.90
N ASP A 594 -17.48 -6.32 -18.24
CA ASP A 594 -18.41 -7.46 -18.28
C ASP A 594 -18.09 -8.45 -19.40
N GLU A 595 -17.64 -7.96 -20.55
CA GLU A 595 -17.22 -8.78 -21.68
C GLU A 595 -15.98 -9.61 -21.32
N VAL A 596 -14.93 -8.97 -20.79
CA VAL A 596 -13.69 -9.68 -20.43
C VAL A 596 -13.89 -10.64 -19.27
N ILE A 597 -14.71 -10.30 -18.27
CA ILE A 597 -15.07 -11.23 -17.19
C ILE A 597 -15.73 -12.47 -17.79
N ARG A 598 -16.74 -12.30 -18.62
CA ARG A 598 -17.45 -13.43 -19.24
C ARG A 598 -16.52 -14.30 -20.10
N ARG A 599 -15.70 -13.66 -20.93
CA ARG A 599 -14.79 -14.32 -21.88
C ARG A 599 -13.69 -15.11 -21.16
N PHE A 600 -12.98 -14.45 -20.25
CA PHE A 600 -11.78 -15.03 -19.64
C PHE A 600 -12.07 -15.95 -18.46
N ASN A 601 -13.22 -15.79 -17.81
CA ASN A 601 -13.58 -16.65 -16.68
C ASN A 601 -13.63 -18.13 -17.06
N ALA A 602 -14.19 -18.48 -18.23
CA ALA A 602 -14.26 -19.88 -18.68
C ALA A 602 -12.86 -20.48 -18.90
N VAL A 603 -11.98 -19.74 -19.57
CA VAL A 603 -10.60 -20.14 -19.89
C VAL A 603 -9.81 -20.37 -18.60
N VAL A 604 -9.86 -19.41 -17.68
CA VAL A 604 -9.08 -19.47 -16.44
C VAL A 604 -9.64 -20.54 -15.49
N ASN A 605 -10.97 -20.65 -15.35
CA ASN A 605 -11.57 -21.69 -14.52
C ASN A 605 -11.19 -23.09 -14.98
N PHE A 606 -11.14 -23.33 -16.29
CA PHE A 606 -10.64 -24.60 -16.82
C PHE A 606 -9.17 -24.81 -16.46
N ALA A 607 -8.32 -23.83 -16.78
CA ALA A 607 -6.88 -23.94 -16.56
C ALA A 607 -6.54 -24.25 -15.09
N ARG A 608 -7.11 -23.50 -14.13
CA ARG A 608 -6.86 -23.72 -12.70
C ARG A 608 -7.31 -25.11 -12.23
N ARG A 609 -8.41 -25.65 -12.80
CA ARG A 609 -8.96 -26.96 -12.42
C ARG A 609 -8.19 -28.14 -12.99
N VAL A 610 -7.41 -27.99 -14.07
CA VAL A 610 -6.66 -29.11 -14.69
C VAL A 610 -5.16 -29.08 -14.47
N VAL A 611 -4.59 -27.98 -13.99
CA VAL A 611 -3.15 -27.92 -13.68
C VAL A 611 -2.83 -28.83 -12.49
N ASN A 612 -1.74 -29.60 -12.63
CA ASN A 612 -1.24 -30.50 -11.60
C ASN A 612 0.00 -29.92 -10.90
N ARG A 613 0.23 -30.28 -9.64
CA ARG A 613 1.39 -29.82 -8.86
C ARG A 613 2.65 -30.51 -9.35
N ARG A 614 3.61 -29.71 -9.82
CA ARG A 614 4.95 -30.19 -10.22
C ARG A 614 6.00 -29.70 -9.24
N LYS A 615 6.95 -30.57 -8.88
CA LYS A 615 8.02 -30.23 -7.94
C LYS A 615 8.84 -29.06 -8.49
N GLY A 616 9.00 -27.99 -7.71
CA GLY A 616 9.74 -26.79 -8.11
C GLY A 616 8.97 -25.77 -8.95
N HIS A 617 7.69 -26.00 -9.26
CA HIS A 617 6.85 -25.08 -10.02
C HIS A 617 5.80 -24.38 -9.14
N SER A 618 5.41 -23.17 -9.55
CA SER A 618 4.27 -22.46 -8.99
C SER A 618 2.99 -22.82 -9.74
N LEU A 619 1.98 -23.34 -9.02
CA LEU A 619 0.67 -23.66 -9.58
C LEU A 619 -0.01 -22.44 -10.21
N LEU A 620 0.17 -21.25 -9.60
CA LEU A 620 -0.30 -19.97 -10.14
C LEU A 620 0.28 -19.73 -11.54
N VAL A 621 1.60 -19.89 -11.69
CA VAL A 621 2.27 -19.68 -12.99
C VAL A 621 1.85 -20.73 -14.01
N ASP A 622 1.72 -21.98 -13.59
CA ASP A 622 1.35 -23.08 -14.46
C ASP A 622 -0.07 -22.90 -15.04
N TRP A 623 -1.04 -22.47 -14.23
CA TRP A 623 -2.38 -22.18 -14.76
C TRP A 623 -2.40 -20.93 -15.64
N ILE A 624 -1.65 -19.88 -15.31
CA ILE A 624 -1.54 -18.68 -16.17
C ILE A 624 -0.99 -19.07 -17.55
N LEU A 625 0.07 -19.88 -17.60
CA LEU A 625 0.64 -20.39 -18.85
C LEU A 625 -0.35 -21.23 -19.66
N LEU A 626 -1.15 -22.07 -18.99
CA LEU A 626 -2.16 -22.85 -19.67
C LEU A 626 -3.31 -21.99 -20.20
N ALA A 627 -3.78 -21.01 -19.40
CA ALA A 627 -4.84 -20.09 -19.79
C ALA A 627 -4.47 -19.25 -21.01
N GLU A 628 -3.24 -18.73 -21.06
CA GLU A 628 -2.76 -17.99 -22.25
C GLU A 628 -2.70 -18.87 -23.50
N ARG A 629 -2.23 -20.11 -23.38
CA ARG A 629 -2.23 -21.04 -24.53
C ARG A 629 -3.64 -21.40 -25.00
N LEU A 630 -4.59 -21.50 -24.07
CA LEU A 630 -6.00 -21.73 -24.39
C LEU A 630 -6.66 -20.50 -25.03
N GLU A 631 -6.22 -19.27 -24.69
CA GLU A 631 -6.66 -18.07 -25.40
C GLU A 631 -6.12 -18.05 -26.84
N GLU A 632 -4.86 -18.44 -27.04
CA GLU A 632 -4.19 -18.43 -28.35
C GLU A 632 -4.65 -19.57 -29.28
N ASP A 633 -4.79 -20.78 -28.76
CA ASP A 633 -5.23 -21.99 -29.48
C ASP A 633 -6.17 -22.82 -28.59
N PRO A 634 -7.47 -22.47 -28.52
CA PRO A 634 -8.42 -23.13 -27.63
C PRO A 634 -8.54 -24.63 -27.90
N LEU A 635 -8.72 -25.03 -29.16
CA LEU A 635 -8.99 -26.42 -29.53
C LEU A 635 -7.74 -27.31 -29.48
N GLY A 636 -6.61 -26.83 -29.99
CA GLY A 636 -5.35 -27.59 -29.97
C GLY A 636 -4.82 -27.74 -28.55
N THR A 637 -4.89 -26.69 -27.73
CA THR A 637 -4.50 -26.77 -26.31
C THR A 637 -5.44 -27.67 -25.53
N PHE A 638 -6.76 -27.57 -25.72
CA PHE A 638 -7.72 -28.46 -25.07
C PHE A 638 -7.49 -29.94 -25.45
N SER A 639 -7.26 -30.24 -26.73
CA SER A 639 -6.92 -31.59 -27.19
C SER A 639 -5.66 -32.13 -26.52
N LYS A 640 -4.63 -31.27 -26.36
CA LYS A 640 -3.40 -31.62 -25.64
C LYS A 640 -3.66 -31.91 -24.17
N VAL A 641 -4.49 -31.11 -23.50
CA VAL A 641 -4.90 -31.36 -22.11
C VAL A 641 -5.53 -32.73 -21.99
N LEU A 642 -6.56 -33.03 -22.79
CA LEU A 642 -7.23 -34.34 -22.75
C LEU A 642 -6.28 -35.52 -22.97
N ARG A 643 -5.32 -35.42 -23.89
CA ARG A 643 -4.33 -36.49 -24.14
C ARG A 643 -3.32 -36.68 -23.00
N ARG A 644 -3.10 -35.64 -22.20
CA ARG A 644 -2.11 -35.61 -21.10
C ARG A 644 -2.76 -35.55 -19.71
N THR A 645 -4.04 -35.87 -19.64
CA THR A 645 -4.82 -36.10 -18.42
C THR A 645 -5.11 -37.60 -18.32
N PRO A 646 -5.06 -38.21 -17.11
CA PRO A 646 -5.50 -39.59 -16.94
C PRO A 646 -7.02 -39.68 -17.13
N MET A 647 -7.47 -40.51 -18.07
CA MET A 647 -8.89 -40.62 -18.44
C MET A 647 -9.43 -42.04 -18.25
N ARG A 648 -8.57 -43.05 -18.16
CA ARG A 648 -8.95 -44.46 -18.01
C ARG A 648 -8.53 -45.00 -16.66
N ARG A 649 -9.22 -46.03 -16.15
CA ARG A 649 -8.90 -46.66 -14.85
C ARG A 649 -7.43 -47.04 -14.67
N ARG A 650 -6.79 -47.56 -15.74
CA ARG A 650 -5.37 -47.95 -15.75
C ARG A 650 -4.41 -46.77 -15.59
N ASP A 651 -4.84 -45.56 -15.97
CA ASP A 651 -4.00 -44.35 -15.98
C ASP A 651 -3.73 -43.84 -14.54
N PHE A 652 -4.49 -44.34 -13.56
CA PHE A 652 -4.38 -44.00 -12.14
C PHE A 652 -3.46 -44.95 -11.35
N SER A 653 -2.90 -45.97 -12.00
CA SER A 653 -1.96 -46.86 -11.32
C SER A 653 -0.63 -46.15 -11.02
N GLU A 654 0.12 -46.65 -10.03
CA GLU A 654 1.41 -46.08 -9.66
C GLU A 654 2.40 -46.00 -10.85
N GLU A 655 2.30 -46.92 -11.80
CA GLU A 655 3.14 -46.98 -13.01
C GLU A 655 2.93 -45.78 -13.97
N TYR A 656 1.74 -45.16 -13.96
CA TYR A 656 1.37 -44.08 -14.88
C TYR A 656 1.22 -42.71 -14.20
N ARG A 657 1.33 -42.65 -12.86
CA ARG A 657 1.10 -41.44 -12.06
C ARG A 657 1.95 -40.24 -12.48
N ASP A 658 3.20 -40.47 -12.87
CA ASP A 658 4.15 -39.41 -13.27
C ASP A 658 4.14 -39.11 -14.78
N LYS A 659 3.34 -39.83 -15.57
CA LYS A 659 3.28 -39.68 -17.05
C LYS A 659 2.29 -38.60 -17.50
N PHE A 660 1.44 -38.10 -16.61
CA PHE A 660 0.40 -37.12 -16.93
C PHE A 660 0.75 -35.72 -16.42
N GLU A 661 0.58 -34.73 -17.29
CA GLU A 661 0.89 -33.32 -16.98
C GLU A 661 -0.29 -32.60 -16.31
N PHE A 662 -1.50 -33.11 -16.50
CA PHE A 662 -2.75 -32.49 -16.05
C PHE A 662 -3.55 -33.45 -15.17
N ARG A 663 -4.38 -32.89 -14.28
CA ARG A 663 -5.29 -33.62 -13.41
C ARG A 663 -6.68 -33.75 -14.04
N PRO A 664 -7.43 -34.83 -13.74
CA PRO A 664 -8.78 -34.98 -14.24
C PRO A 664 -9.75 -34.02 -13.52
N LEU A 665 -10.77 -33.53 -14.23
CA LEU A 665 -11.84 -32.71 -13.68
C LEU A 665 -12.84 -33.49 -12.81
N ALA A 666 -12.87 -34.81 -12.93
CA ALA A 666 -13.76 -35.70 -12.19
C ALA A 666 -12.95 -36.69 -11.32
N LYS A 667 -13.55 -37.12 -10.21
CA LYS A 667 -12.91 -38.00 -9.21
C LYS A 667 -12.80 -39.43 -9.78
N TYR A 668 -11.78 -40.18 -9.37
CA TYR A 668 -11.61 -41.58 -9.78
C TYR A 668 -12.85 -42.45 -9.47
N GLU A 669 -13.58 -42.10 -8.41
CA GLU A 669 -14.81 -42.78 -7.97
C GLU A 669 -15.97 -42.67 -8.99
N THR A 670 -15.87 -41.79 -9.99
CA THR A 670 -16.89 -41.60 -11.03
C THR A 670 -16.55 -42.34 -12.33
N ILE A 671 -15.58 -43.26 -12.32
CA ILE A 671 -15.31 -44.14 -13.46
C ILE A 671 -16.42 -45.17 -13.55
N ASP A 672 -17.16 -45.12 -14.66
CA ASP A 672 -18.28 -46.01 -14.92
C ASP A 672 -17.82 -47.43 -15.36
N GLU A 673 -18.78 -48.30 -15.66
CA GLU A 673 -18.52 -49.67 -16.13
C GLU A 673 -17.72 -49.73 -17.45
N THR A 674 -17.64 -48.63 -18.21
CA THR A 674 -16.85 -48.53 -19.44
C THR A 674 -15.35 -48.33 -19.17
N GLY A 675 -14.98 -48.03 -17.92
CA GLY A 675 -13.59 -47.87 -17.50
C GLY A 675 -12.97 -46.51 -17.83
N VAL A 676 -13.81 -45.51 -18.15
CA VAL A 676 -13.42 -44.13 -18.49
C VAL A 676 -14.04 -43.14 -17.50
N ILE A 677 -13.37 -42.03 -17.26
CA ILE A 677 -13.89 -40.91 -16.47
C ILE A 677 -15.03 -40.19 -17.21
N ASP A 678 -16.07 -39.79 -16.47
CA ASP A 678 -17.14 -38.91 -16.96
C ASP A 678 -16.58 -37.64 -17.66
N GLY A 679 -16.85 -37.54 -18.95
CA GLY A 679 -16.43 -36.45 -19.83
C GLY A 679 -17.34 -35.20 -19.79
N THR A 680 -18.44 -35.23 -19.04
CA THR A 680 -19.49 -34.18 -19.09
C THR A 680 -18.95 -32.77 -18.81
N GLU A 681 -18.08 -32.62 -17.81
CA GLU A 681 -17.46 -31.34 -17.48
C GLU A 681 -16.51 -30.84 -18.59
N TYR A 682 -15.78 -31.75 -19.24
CA TYR A 682 -14.95 -31.41 -20.40
C TYR A 682 -15.81 -30.99 -21.60
N LEU A 683 -16.96 -31.63 -21.82
CA LEU A 683 -17.90 -31.30 -22.89
C LEU A 683 -18.55 -29.92 -22.69
N LYS A 684 -18.95 -29.58 -21.46
CA LYS A 684 -19.46 -28.23 -21.14
C LYS A 684 -18.41 -27.17 -21.44
N LEU A 685 -17.16 -27.44 -21.10
CA LEU A 685 -16.06 -26.49 -21.28
C LEU A 685 -15.68 -26.32 -22.76
N ILE A 686 -15.61 -27.38 -23.56
CA ILE A 686 -15.34 -27.23 -24.99
C ILE A 686 -16.45 -26.46 -25.71
N GLU A 687 -17.72 -26.64 -25.32
CA GLU A 687 -18.83 -25.86 -25.87
C GLU A 687 -18.73 -24.37 -25.51
N LEU A 688 -18.22 -24.03 -24.33
CA LEU A 688 -17.92 -22.65 -23.96
C LEU A 688 -16.73 -22.10 -24.75
N LEU A 689 -15.66 -22.89 -24.92
CA LEU A 689 -14.46 -22.50 -25.67
C LEU A 689 -14.73 -22.30 -27.18
N LYS A 690 -15.70 -23.02 -27.77
CA LYS A 690 -16.13 -22.81 -29.17
C LYS A 690 -16.77 -21.43 -29.43
N ARG A 691 -17.23 -20.75 -28.38
CA ARG A 691 -17.88 -19.44 -28.46
C ARG A 691 -16.89 -18.28 -28.24
N LEU A 692 -15.63 -18.59 -27.93
CA LEU A 692 -14.51 -17.65 -27.87
C LEU A 692 -13.94 -17.40 -29.27
#